data_AF-A0A7V2Z085-F1
#
_entry.id   AF-A0A7V2Z085-F1
#
_cell.length_a   1.000
_cell.length_b   1.000
_cell.length_c   1.000
_cell.angle_alpha   90.00
_cell.angle_beta   90.00
_cell.angle_gamma   90.00
#
_symmetry.space_group_name_H-M   'P 1'
#
loop_
_entity.id
_entity.type
_entity.pdbx_description
1 polymer ?
#
loop_
_entity_poly.entity_id
_entity_poly.type
_entity_poly.pdbx_seq_one_letter_code
_entity_poly.pdbx_strand_id
1 'polypeptide(L)'
;MTEVSRAGEKAIDTGAREGIFTRVNLTRESCMLRPHFIALLALTALAATVRAQSDPASRILKESGVTGGLVVHLGCGNGDLTAALRAGPSLVVQGLDPDAVRVAAARQLAASKGLHGPVSFERLSGGRLPYADGLVRLLLVSNDCGVAREEMERVLAPGGVLMFDRTGQTGQKGRTEPSDQRWSKPWPKELDGWTHYFYDASGNACSRDTAVGPPRSLQWFAGPISERSHNWTTSTDSFVTSGGRVFYIRDEGPIAAMPHKSVGMNWASKKGPMPPMPETWSLIARDGFSGVLLWKRALTGFGQREFEDVGPSQPTLWNCWSSPLSLHRRVVAGGADLVYATLAYRGGVSALDAASGQTVWEHKPQGLVDEIILDQGRLFLRVRGNIPAKLEQPIGTKETDSGLGRIHGPEIFAKYIDDQPPETVVAVEAATGKEIWKADAPRVAVETLCARDGKVCYFDMNAVVCRDAATGKELWRSPQAKLDNARGNTYGRSGSGGTLFLWKGKAFFTSRGTVCLSLADGKEVWRSPRLGYSGGFGHPTGLRVVGNILYTDNVNQFDTQTGEAIGSLVKQVAMGGTHSRCHRGVATDKYICGIRFGIEFYDIAQKKMVSDDRWLRSACALGYIPANGLLYHTPDPCACWMGARVRGFHAFGPKAPELDYDAAPGVDRLDKGPAFDRVQGSGLRSQEIDWPVYRHDIARSGQASAPVGLGLKPKWTAKIGGVLTPPVIAGGRVFVSRKDANEIVCLDAANGKVQWRFLTPACVDSAPTFDAGRLLFGCADGWVYCLDAADGALAWKFRAAPADIRIGDDGRYASKWPVHGSVPVKDGVVFCTAGRSSFLDGGIHAFKLDAATGRLLGHARMDGPWHDFYKPNPYVPVEASKDGRKDTPPEGYYPPFTDVEGARSDLLVSDGIDFHMGSMRLSPDLEVQSSLRLAAQGILPRSPRLRPIGGFLDDTYF
;
A
#
# COMPACT_ATOMS: atom_id res chain seq x y z
N MET A 1 52.04 45.74 6.20
CA MET A 1 53.30 46.05 5.52
C MET A 1 53.64 44.90 4.60
N THR A 2 53.83 45.24 3.32
CA THR A 2 54.66 44.58 2.30
C THR A 2 54.38 43.13 1.87
N GLU A 3 53.97 43.02 0.60
CA GLU A 3 54.24 41.92 -0.32
C GLU A 3 55.72 41.50 -0.32
N VAL A 4 56.01 40.23 -0.62
CA VAL A 4 56.76 39.78 -1.82
C VAL A 4 57.04 38.24 -1.78
N SER A 5 56.64 37.60 -2.89
CA SER A 5 57.17 36.42 -3.62
C SER A 5 57.16 34.98 -3.09
N ARG A 6 56.50 34.14 -3.93
CA ARG A 6 56.89 32.85 -4.55
C ARG A 6 57.36 31.68 -3.67
N ALA A 7 56.56 30.61 -3.68
CA ALA A 7 56.95 29.28 -4.18
C ALA A 7 55.79 28.27 -4.11
N GLY A 8 55.56 27.50 -5.19
CA GLY A 8 55.01 26.15 -5.11
C GLY A 8 53.56 25.91 -5.54
N GLU A 9 53.24 26.06 -6.83
CA GLU A 9 52.13 25.32 -7.45
C GLU A 9 52.51 23.84 -7.61
N LYS A 10 51.68 22.94 -7.07
CA LYS A 10 51.54 21.56 -7.56
C LYS A 10 50.05 21.22 -7.62
N ALA A 11 49.52 21.28 -8.83
CA ALA A 11 48.27 20.64 -9.22
C ALA A 11 48.46 19.11 -9.18
N ILE A 12 47.48 18.40 -8.61
CA ILE A 12 47.29 16.97 -8.85
C ILE A 12 46.15 16.87 -9.86
N ASP A 13 46.55 16.42 -11.03
CA ASP A 13 45.82 16.18 -12.26
C ASP A 13 44.90 14.96 -12.12
N THR A 14 43.61 15.14 -12.43
CA THR A 14 42.66 14.05 -12.66
C THR A 14 42.81 13.59 -14.10
N GLY A 15 43.68 12.60 -14.31
CA GLY A 15 43.92 11.99 -15.62
C GLY A 15 42.68 11.29 -16.16
N ALA A 16 42.10 11.88 -17.20
CA ALA A 16 41.38 11.18 -18.24
C ALA A 16 42.31 10.17 -18.91
N ARG A 17 41.82 8.95 -19.17
CA ARG A 17 42.44 8.03 -20.14
C ARG A 17 41.46 7.73 -21.25
N GLU A 18 41.71 8.43 -22.34
CA GLU A 18 41.29 8.10 -23.70
C GLU A 18 41.78 6.69 -24.06
N GLY A 19 40.86 5.84 -24.52
CA GLY A 19 41.19 4.55 -25.12
C GLY A 19 41.54 4.74 -26.59
N ILE A 20 42.81 4.51 -26.92
CA ILE A 20 43.37 4.53 -28.26
C ILE A 20 42.66 3.51 -29.16
N PHE A 21 42.06 3.99 -30.25
CA PHE A 21 41.64 3.18 -31.38
C PHE A 21 42.85 2.55 -32.05
N THR A 22 43.03 1.24 -31.88
CA THR A 22 43.93 0.46 -32.73
C THR A 22 43.08 -0.09 -33.89
N ARG A 23 43.30 0.42 -35.11
CA ARG A 23 42.76 -0.17 -36.34
C ARG A 23 43.37 -1.57 -36.51
N VAL A 24 42.58 -2.61 -36.27
CA VAL A 24 42.90 -3.96 -36.74
C VAL A 24 42.24 -4.13 -38.11
N ASN A 25 43.06 -4.19 -39.16
CA ASN A 25 42.63 -4.59 -40.50
C ASN A 25 42.17 -6.05 -40.44
N LEU A 26 40.87 -6.28 -40.68
CA LEU A 26 40.33 -7.61 -40.94
C LEU A 26 40.72 -8.04 -42.36
N THR A 27 41.79 -8.82 -42.47
CA THR A 27 42.00 -9.66 -43.65
C THR A 27 41.04 -10.84 -43.59
N ARG A 28 40.22 -10.98 -44.65
CA ARG A 28 39.39 -12.16 -44.94
C ARG A 28 40.30 -13.38 -45.07
N GLU A 29 40.37 -14.24 -44.06
CA GLU A 29 40.62 -15.67 -44.26
C GLU A 29 39.86 -16.52 -43.23
N SER A 30 38.98 -17.38 -43.76
CA SER A 30 38.69 -18.73 -43.26
C SER A 30 37.98 -18.89 -41.91
N CYS A 31 36.65 -18.69 -41.96
CA CYS A 31 35.72 -19.26 -41.01
C CYS A 31 35.60 -20.77 -41.24
N MET A 32 36.20 -21.60 -40.39
CA MET A 32 35.79 -22.99 -40.19
C MET A 32 35.57 -23.25 -38.70
N LEU A 33 34.38 -22.89 -38.22
CA LEU A 33 33.85 -23.44 -36.98
C LEU A 33 33.68 -24.95 -37.18
N ARG A 34 34.49 -25.75 -36.47
CA ARG A 34 34.42 -27.21 -36.52
C ARG A 34 32.99 -27.69 -36.21
N PRO A 35 32.43 -28.65 -36.96
CA PRO A 35 31.06 -29.15 -36.79
C PRO A 35 30.76 -29.65 -35.37
N HIS A 36 31.79 -30.02 -34.61
CA HIS A 36 31.69 -30.45 -33.21
C HIS A 36 31.26 -29.31 -32.25
N PHE A 37 31.59 -28.05 -32.53
CA PHE A 37 31.22 -26.92 -31.67
C PHE A 37 29.77 -26.48 -31.86
N ILE A 38 29.28 -26.53 -33.10
CA ILE A 38 27.87 -26.29 -33.43
C ILE A 38 27.00 -27.44 -32.91
N ALA A 39 27.47 -28.68 -33.01
CA ALA A 39 26.79 -29.84 -32.41
C ALA A 39 26.71 -29.75 -30.88
N LEU A 40 27.76 -29.27 -30.19
CA LEU A 40 27.76 -29.12 -28.73
C LEU A 40 26.85 -27.97 -28.25
N LEU A 41 26.78 -26.86 -29.00
CA LEU A 41 25.82 -25.77 -28.75
C LEU A 41 24.38 -26.19 -29.08
N ALA A 42 24.17 -26.97 -30.14
CA ALA A 42 22.87 -27.53 -30.46
C ALA A 42 22.43 -28.60 -29.45
N LEU A 43 23.35 -29.42 -28.93
CA LEU A 43 23.08 -30.42 -27.88
C LEU A 43 22.84 -29.79 -26.52
N THR A 44 23.51 -28.69 -26.16
CA THR A 44 23.22 -27.96 -24.92
C THR A 44 21.92 -27.17 -25.02
N ALA A 45 21.60 -26.60 -26.19
CA ALA A 45 20.29 -25.99 -26.45
C ALA A 45 19.16 -27.05 -26.47
N LEU A 46 19.37 -28.22 -27.10
CA LEU A 46 18.42 -29.34 -27.08
C LEU A 46 18.24 -29.87 -25.66
N ALA A 47 19.32 -30.07 -24.90
CA ALA A 47 19.25 -30.54 -23.53
C ALA A 47 18.58 -29.52 -22.60
N ALA A 48 18.76 -28.21 -22.83
CA ALA A 48 18.03 -27.16 -22.12
C ALA A 48 16.54 -27.15 -22.46
N THR A 49 16.17 -27.32 -23.75
CA THR A 49 14.76 -27.43 -24.16
C THR A 49 14.09 -28.73 -23.73
N VAL A 50 14.82 -29.85 -23.71
CA VAL A 50 14.33 -31.16 -23.23
C VAL A 50 14.17 -31.15 -21.70
N ARG A 51 15.08 -30.48 -20.97
CA ARG A 51 15.00 -30.32 -19.52
C ARG A 51 13.90 -29.33 -19.10
N ALA A 52 13.63 -28.30 -19.90
CA ALA A 52 12.47 -27.43 -19.74
C ALA A 52 11.14 -28.12 -20.10
N GLN A 53 11.14 -29.12 -20.98
CA GLN A 53 10.00 -29.99 -21.25
C GLN A 53 9.78 -31.08 -20.18
N SER A 54 10.75 -31.32 -19.30
CA SER A 54 10.71 -32.40 -18.30
C SER A 54 10.62 -31.94 -16.83
N ASP A 55 10.55 -30.64 -16.55
CA ASP A 55 10.40 -30.11 -15.18
C ASP A 55 8.92 -30.08 -14.75
N PRO A 56 8.52 -30.88 -13.72
CA PRO A 56 7.13 -30.91 -13.25
C PRO A 56 6.59 -29.55 -12.81
N ALA A 57 7.42 -28.70 -12.20
CA ALA A 57 6.99 -27.38 -11.74
C ALA A 57 6.61 -26.46 -12.91
N SER A 58 7.47 -26.37 -13.92
CA SER A 58 7.22 -25.60 -15.14
C SER A 58 5.95 -26.05 -15.86
N ARG A 59 5.71 -27.36 -15.92
CA ARG A 59 4.47 -27.93 -16.47
C ARG A 59 3.24 -27.51 -15.67
N ILE A 60 3.27 -27.65 -14.34
CA ILE A 60 2.15 -27.29 -13.45
C ILE A 60 1.81 -25.80 -13.59
N LEU A 61 2.81 -24.93 -13.56
CA LEU A 61 2.59 -23.48 -13.71
C LEU A 61 1.97 -23.15 -15.07
N LYS A 62 2.46 -23.76 -16.16
CA LYS A 62 1.89 -23.57 -17.51
C LYS A 62 0.45 -24.07 -17.61
N GLU A 63 0.16 -25.25 -17.08
CA GLU A 63 -1.19 -25.84 -17.09
C GLU A 63 -2.18 -25.06 -16.20
N SER A 64 -1.69 -24.51 -15.08
CA SER A 64 -2.50 -23.67 -14.19
C SER A 64 -2.83 -22.31 -14.82
N GLY A 65 -1.92 -21.75 -15.63
CA GLY A 65 -1.98 -20.36 -16.11
C GLY A 65 -1.63 -19.33 -15.04
N VAL A 66 -1.13 -19.75 -13.87
CA VAL A 66 -0.74 -18.87 -12.78
C VAL A 66 0.67 -18.34 -12.99
N THR A 67 0.79 -17.02 -13.07
CA THR A 67 2.04 -16.31 -13.35
C THR A 67 2.55 -15.47 -12.18
N GLY A 68 1.75 -15.34 -11.13
CA GLY A 68 2.13 -14.64 -9.90
C GLY A 68 1.07 -14.79 -8.79
N GLY A 69 1.40 -14.35 -7.58
CA GLY A 69 0.58 -14.53 -6.38
C GLY A 69 1.07 -15.66 -5.47
N LEU A 70 0.25 -16.02 -4.48
CA LEU A 70 0.53 -17.09 -3.53
C LEU A 70 0.22 -18.47 -4.13
N VAL A 71 1.21 -19.36 -4.09
CA VAL A 71 1.09 -20.79 -4.43
C VAL A 71 1.20 -21.61 -3.16
N VAL A 72 0.25 -22.52 -2.95
CA VAL A 72 0.25 -23.46 -1.82
C VAL A 72 0.33 -24.87 -2.35
N HIS A 73 1.25 -25.67 -1.81
CA HIS A 73 1.43 -27.08 -2.15
C HIS A 73 1.11 -27.95 -0.93
N LEU A 74 -0.01 -28.66 -0.97
CA LEU A 74 -0.45 -29.61 0.04
C LEU A 74 0.16 -31.00 -0.18
N GLY A 75 0.69 -31.58 0.89
CA GLY A 75 1.40 -32.85 0.85
C GLY A 75 2.77 -32.72 0.22
N CYS A 76 3.50 -31.65 0.56
CA CYS A 76 4.70 -31.23 -0.16
C CYS A 76 5.93 -32.15 -0.04
N GLY A 77 5.90 -33.15 0.83
CA GLY A 77 6.97 -34.13 0.95
C GLY A 77 8.31 -33.50 1.35
N ASN A 78 9.38 -33.83 0.63
CA ASN A 78 10.73 -33.30 0.88
C ASN A 78 10.93 -31.84 0.42
N GLY A 79 9.94 -31.25 -0.27
CA GLY A 79 9.93 -29.86 -0.69
C GLY A 79 10.65 -29.52 -2.00
N ASP A 80 11.20 -30.48 -2.75
CA ASP A 80 11.90 -30.18 -4.01
C ASP A 80 10.96 -29.57 -5.05
N LEU A 81 9.78 -30.17 -5.27
CA LEU A 81 8.76 -29.64 -6.17
C LEU A 81 8.27 -28.27 -5.71
N THR A 82 8.00 -28.10 -4.42
CA THR A 82 7.58 -26.82 -3.84
C THR A 82 8.61 -25.73 -4.08
N ALA A 83 9.89 -26.02 -3.91
CA ALA A 83 10.96 -25.08 -4.19
C ALA A 83 11.02 -24.72 -5.69
N ALA A 84 10.82 -25.69 -6.57
CA ALA A 84 10.82 -25.49 -8.02
C ALA A 84 9.62 -24.68 -8.53
N LEU A 85 8.45 -24.75 -7.85
CA LEU A 85 7.28 -23.92 -8.16
C LEU A 85 7.56 -22.41 -7.99
N ARG A 86 8.65 -22.02 -7.31
CA ARG A 86 9.10 -20.63 -7.21
C ARG A 86 9.86 -20.19 -8.47
N ALA A 87 9.21 -20.27 -9.64
CA ALA A 87 9.83 -20.01 -10.93
C ALA A 87 10.30 -18.56 -11.15
N GLY A 88 9.74 -17.58 -10.43
CA GLY A 88 10.08 -16.17 -10.60
C GLY A 88 9.61 -15.27 -9.45
N PRO A 89 10.13 -14.02 -9.37
CA PRO A 89 9.90 -13.09 -8.27
C PRO A 89 8.43 -12.79 -7.96
N SER A 90 7.55 -12.98 -8.96
CA SER A 90 6.11 -12.77 -8.89
C SER A 90 5.34 -13.82 -8.07
N LEU A 91 5.98 -14.93 -7.70
CA LEU A 91 5.37 -16.02 -6.94
C LEU A 91 5.86 -16.01 -5.50
N VAL A 92 5.03 -16.47 -4.57
CA VAL A 92 5.44 -16.82 -3.20
C VAL A 92 4.92 -18.23 -2.97
N VAL A 93 5.75 -19.13 -2.45
CA VAL A 93 5.38 -20.55 -2.37
C VAL A 93 5.42 -21.06 -0.95
N GLN A 94 4.34 -21.73 -0.54
CA GLN A 94 4.26 -22.41 0.75
C GLN A 94 3.96 -23.90 0.56
N GLY A 95 4.78 -24.75 1.15
CA GLY A 95 4.51 -26.18 1.30
C GLY A 95 3.85 -26.47 2.65
N LEU A 96 2.79 -27.26 2.64
CA LEU A 96 2.11 -27.74 3.84
C LEU A 96 2.13 -29.27 3.86
N ASP A 97 2.55 -29.86 4.97
CA ASP A 97 2.59 -31.32 5.15
C ASP A 97 2.22 -31.69 6.60
N PRO A 98 1.40 -32.73 6.85
CA PRO A 98 1.07 -33.13 8.21
C PRO A 98 2.27 -33.69 9.02
N ASP A 99 3.33 -34.17 8.35
CA ASP A 99 4.50 -34.78 8.97
C ASP A 99 5.59 -33.74 9.32
N ALA A 100 5.84 -33.57 10.62
CA ALA A 100 6.83 -32.63 11.14
C ALA A 100 8.27 -32.94 10.69
N VAL A 101 8.63 -34.21 10.46
CA VAL A 101 9.97 -34.62 10.03
C VAL A 101 10.21 -34.19 8.59
N ARG A 102 9.22 -34.39 7.71
CA ARG A 102 9.29 -33.94 6.31
C ARG A 102 9.36 -32.42 6.21
N VAL A 103 8.55 -31.71 7.01
CA VAL A 103 8.61 -30.25 7.08
C VAL A 103 10.00 -29.76 7.51
N ALA A 104 10.60 -30.38 8.54
CA ALA A 104 11.95 -30.02 8.99
C ALA A 104 13.00 -30.24 7.88
N ALA A 105 12.93 -31.37 7.18
CA ALA A 105 13.82 -31.65 6.04
C ALA A 105 13.64 -30.63 4.90
N ALA A 106 12.40 -30.29 4.56
CA ALA A 106 12.09 -29.33 3.50
C ALA A 106 12.57 -27.91 3.84
N ARG A 107 12.47 -27.49 5.12
CA ARG A 107 13.04 -26.21 5.58
C ARG A 107 14.56 -26.17 5.42
N GLN A 108 15.26 -27.24 5.81
CA GLN A 108 16.71 -27.33 5.65
C GLN A 108 17.11 -27.30 4.17
N LEU A 109 16.36 -27.99 3.31
CA LEU A 109 16.56 -27.94 1.86
C LEU A 109 16.42 -26.51 1.31
N ALA A 110 15.32 -25.80 1.62
CA ALA A 110 15.14 -24.43 1.17
C ALA A 110 16.23 -23.48 1.71
N ALA A 111 16.62 -23.63 2.98
CA ALA A 111 17.71 -22.85 3.57
C ALA A 111 19.04 -23.11 2.83
N SER A 112 19.37 -24.37 2.52
CA SER A 112 20.59 -24.73 1.79
C SER A 112 20.63 -24.17 0.36
N LYS A 113 19.47 -23.96 -0.27
CA LYS A 113 19.32 -23.34 -1.59
C LYS A 113 19.18 -21.82 -1.54
N GLY A 114 19.18 -21.20 -0.35
CA GLY A 114 18.95 -19.76 -0.18
C GLY A 114 17.53 -19.31 -0.54
N LEU A 115 16.56 -20.22 -0.51
CA LEU A 115 15.17 -20.00 -0.89
C LEU A 115 14.23 -19.79 0.32
N HIS A 116 14.72 -20.00 1.54
CA HIS A 116 13.91 -19.83 2.76
C HIS A 116 13.45 -18.37 2.91
N GLY A 117 12.16 -18.16 3.13
CA GLY A 117 11.49 -16.85 3.07
C GLY A 117 10.50 -16.80 1.90
N PRO A 118 10.98 -16.62 0.64
CA PRO A 118 10.13 -16.72 -0.56
C PRO A 118 9.52 -18.12 -0.78
N VAL A 119 10.22 -19.16 -0.33
CA VAL A 119 9.74 -20.54 -0.20
C VAL A 119 9.79 -20.93 1.26
N SER A 120 8.76 -21.62 1.72
CA SER A 120 8.58 -21.87 3.14
C SER A 120 7.71 -23.11 3.35
N PHE A 121 7.89 -23.74 4.51
CA PHE A 121 7.28 -25.03 4.81
C PHE A 121 6.70 -25.04 6.19
N GLU A 122 5.53 -25.65 6.36
CA GLU A 122 4.90 -25.74 7.65
C GLU A 122 4.11 -27.02 7.85
N ARG A 123 3.99 -27.41 9.13
CA ARG A 123 3.16 -28.51 9.53
C ARG A 123 1.70 -28.12 9.42
N LEU A 124 0.94 -28.91 8.68
CA LEU A 124 -0.52 -28.81 8.67
C LEU A 124 -1.08 -29.52 9.90
N SER A 125 -1.87 -28.80 10.69
CA SER A 125 -2.52 -29.32 11.89
C SER A 125 -4.04 -29.32 11.67
N GLY A 126 -4.61 -30.49 11.42
CA GLY A 126 -6.05 -30.65 11.15
C GLY A 126 -6.44 -30.34 9.69
N GLY A 127 -7.75 -30.31 9.43
CA GLY A 127 -8.31 -30.17 8.07
C GLY A 127 -8.54 -28.73 7.60
N ARG A 128 -8.21 -27.72 8.41
CA ARG A 128 -8.41 -26.30 8.06
C ARG A 128 -7.10 -25.66 7.60
N LEU A 129 -7.14 -24.98 6.45
CA LEU A 129 -6.01 -24.26 5.88
C LEU A 129 -5.83 -22.90 6.55
N PRO A 130 -4.59 -22.53 6.90
CA PRO A 130 -4.31 -21.36 7.75
C PRO A 130 -4.29 -20.05 6.96
N TYR A 131 -5.19 -19.85 6.00
CA TYR A 131 -5.22 -18.64 5.15
C TYR A 131 -6.55 -17.91 5.27
N ALA A 132 -6.49 -16.59 5.12
CA ALA A 132 -7.67 -15.76 4.87
C ALA A 132 -8.38 -16.22 3.59
N ASP A 133 -9.69 -15.99 3.53
CA ASP A 133 -10.51 -16.31 2.37
C ASP A 133 -9.96 -15.59 1.13
N GLY A 134 -9.96 -16.27 0.00
CA GLY A 134 -9.58 -15.65 -1.27
C GLY A 134 -8.10 -15.29 -1.45
N LEU A 135 -7.18 -15.79 -0.62
CA LEU A 135 -5.77 -15.41 -0.65
C LEU A 135 -4.92 -16.17 -1.70
N VAL A 136 -5.22 -17.44 -1.94
CA VAL A 136 -4.36 -18.37 -2.71
C VAL A 136 -4.67 -18.30 -4.20
N ARG A 137 -3.63 -18.17 -5.04
CA ARG A 137 -3.79 -18.15 -6.51
C ARG A 137 -3.71 -19.54 -7.13
N LEU A 138 -2.81 -20.39 -6.61
CA LEU A 138 -2.69 -21.80 -7.00
C LEU A 138 -2.63 -22.68 -5.75
N LEU A 139 -3.54 -23.64 -5.66
CA LEU A 139 -3.51 -24.70 -4.65
C LEU A 139 -3.22 -26.03 -5.36
N LEU A 140 -2.01 -26.55 -5.16
CA LEU A 140 -1.59 -27.85 -5.66
C LEU A 140 -1.75 -28.90 -4.56
N VAL A 141 -2.37 -30.03 -4.87
CA VAL A 141 -2.60 -31.13 -3.93
C VAL A 141 -1.90 -32.38 -4.46
N SER A 142 -0.84 -32.81 -3.80
CA SER A 142 -0.07 -33.99 -4.21
C SER A 142 -0.45 -35.25 -3.42
N ASN A 143 -0.92 -35.08 -2.19
CA ASN A 143 -1.41 -36.16 -1.34
C ASN A 143 -2.63 -35.71 -0.55
N ASP A 144 -3.49 -36.64 -0.19
CA ASP A 144 -4.57 -36.36 0.74
C ASP A 144 -4.01 -36.01 2.12
N CYS A 145 -4.34 -34.80 2.59
CA CYS A 145 -3.92 -34.26 3.86
C CYS A 145 -5.10 -34.07 4.83
N GLY A 146 -6.27 -34.64 4.54
CA GLY A 146 -7.47 -34.53 5.36
C GLY A 146 -8.15 -33.15 5.28
N VAL A 147 -7.94 -32.41 4.18
CA VAL A 147 -8.54 -31.10 3.94
C VAL A 147 -9.76 -31.28 3.04
N ALA A 148 -10.92 -30.76 3.45
CA ALA A 148 -12.14 -30.83 2.67
C ALA A 148 -12.08 -29.94 1.43
N ARG A 149 -12.81 -30.29 0.36
CA ARG A 149 -12.82 -29.51 -0.88
C ARG A 149 -13.34 -28.09 -0.66
N GLU A 150 -14.37 -27.92 0.15
CA GLU A 150 -14.97 -26.62 0.47
C GLU A 150 -13.93 -25.68 1.10
N GLU A 151 -13.04 -26.23 1.91
CA GLU A 151 -11.94 -25.49 2.54
C GLU A 151 -10.85 -25.10 1.53
N MET A 152 -10.55 -25.99 0.57
CA MET A 152 -9.66 -25.67 -0.56
C MET A 152 -10.23 -24.55 -1.44
N GLU A 153 -11.54 -24.58 -1.72
CA GLU A 153 -12.23 -23.56 -2.50
C GLU A 153 -12.36 -22.22 -1.75
N ARG A 154 -12.48 -22.24 -0.41
CA ARG A 154 -12.52 -21.04 0.43
C ARG A 154 -11.26 -20.19 0.28
N VAL A 155 -10.09 -20.81 0.38
CA VAL A 155 -8.80 -20.09 0.37
C VAL A 155 -8.43 -19.58 -1.03
N LEU A 156 -8.98 -20.14 -2.10
CA LEU A 156 -8.70 -19.69 -3.46
C LEU A 156 -9.27 -18.30 -3.74
N ALA A 157 -8.46 -17.42 -4.30
CA ALA A 157 -8.89 -16.14 -4.87
C ALA A 157 -9.88 -16.35 -6.03
N PRO A 158 -10.77 -15.39 -6.34
CA PRO A 158 -11.50 -15.38 -7.60
C PRO A 158 -10.58 -15.60 -8.81
N GLY A 159 -10.90 -16.59 -9.65
CA GLY A 159 -10.06 -17.04 -10.77
C GLY A 159 -8.82 -17.85 -10.38
N GLY A 160 -8.60 -18.13 -9.09
CA GLY A 160 -7.55 -19.01 -8.59
C GLY A 160 -7.80 -20.47 -8.97
N VAL A 161 -6.76 -21.29 -8.95
CA VAL A 161 -6.77 -22.65 -9.52
C VAL A 161 -6.47 -23.69 -8.44
N LEU A 162 -7.33 -24.71 -8.34
CA LEU A 162 -7.08 -25.97 -7.64
C LEU A 162 -6.55 -26.99 -8.64
N MET A 163 -5.44 -27.67 -8.33
CA MET A 163 -4.87 -28.73 -9.16
C MET A 163 -4.44 -29.93 -8.30
N PHE A 164 -4.61 -31.13 -8.82
CA PHE A 164 -4.13 -32.37 -8.20
C PHE A 164 -2.91 -32.92 -8.95
N ASP A 165 -1.78 -33.12 -8.26
CA ASP A 165 -0.58 -33.73 -8.84
C ASP A 165 -0.74 -35.25 -8.94
N ARG A 166 -0.48 -35.80 -10.13
CA ARG A 166 -0.61 -37.24 -10.43
C ARG A 166 0.73 -37.96 -10.57
N THR A 167 1.87 -37.28 -10.35
CA THR A 167 3.20 -37.88 -10.55
C THR A 167 3.53 -39.05 -9.62
N GLY A 168 2.73 -39.28 -8.56
CA GLY A 168 2.88 -40.40 -7.61
C GLY A 168 1.75 -41.45 -7.55
N GLN A 169 0.65 -41.30 -8.29
CA GLN A 169 -0.52 -42.20 -8.21
C GLN A 169 -0.60 -43.19 -9.39
N THR A 170 0.43 -44.00 -9.60
CA THR A 170 0.32 -45.22 -10.41
C THR A 170 -0.24 -46.35 -9.56
N GLY A 171 -1.55 -46.37 -9.30
CA GLY A 171 -2.14 -47.49 -8.53
C GLY A 171 -3.66 -47.53 -8.37
N GLN A 172 -4.38 -46.40 -8.43
CA GLN A 172 -5.84 -46.45 -8.28
C GLN A 172 -6.55 -46.50 -9.65
N LYS A 173 -7.16 -47.67 -9.91
CA LYS A 173 -8.15 -47.88 -10.98
C LYS A 173 -9.41 -47.08 -10.67
N GLY A 174 -9.43 -45.82 -11.08
CA GLY A 174 -10.63 -44.99 -11.15
C GLY A 174 -10.39 -43.90 -12.18
N ARG A 175 -11.11 -43.96 -13.31
CA ARG A 175 -11.10 -42.87 -14.30
C ARG A 175 -11.81 -41.67 -13.67
N THR A 176 -11.04 -40.74 -13.09
CA THR A 176 -11.49 -39.37 -12.86
C THR A 176 -11.44 -38.60 -14.17
N GLU A 177 -12.50 -37.86 -14.47
CA GLU A 177 -12.60 -37.05 -15.68
C GLU A 177 -11.52 -35.96 -15.70
N PRO A 178 -11.01 -35.52 -16.87
CA PRO A 178 -10.02 -34.44 -16.96
C PRO A 178 -10.44 -33.14 -16.26
N SER A 179 -11.75 -32.87 -16.17
CA SER A 179 -12.33 -31.73 -15.46
C SER A 179 -12.17 -31.77 -13.94
N ASP A 180 -11.91 -32.94 -13.35
CA ASP A 180 -11.68 -33.08 -11.91
C ASP A 180 -10.22 -32.82 -11.51
N GLN A 181 -9.31 -32.70 -12.50
CA GLN A 181 -7.87 -32.51 -12.27
C GLN A 181 -7.49 -31.06 -12.05
N ARG A 182 -8.29 -30.14 -12.60
CA ARG A 182 -8.09 -28.70 -12.52
C ARG A 182 -9.44 -28.03 -12.38
N TRP A 183 -9.58 -27.19 -11.37
CA TRP A 183 -10.76 -26.37 -11.18
C TRP A 183 -10.36 -24.93 -10.93
N SER A 184 -11.08 -23.99 -11.54
CA SER A 184 -10.86 -22.55 -11.33
C SER A 184 -12.04 -21.95 -10.60
N LYS A 185 -11.77 -21.18 -9.54
CA LYS A 185 -12.82 -20.51 -8.78
C LYS A 185 -13.54 -19.49 -9.64
N PRO A 186 -14.86 -19.59 -9.83
CA PRO A 186 -15.62 -18.59 -10.57
C PRO A 186 -15.46 -17.20 -9.98
N TRP A 187 -15.54 -16.18 -10.84
CA TRP A 187 -15.62 -14.80 -10.38
C TRP A 187 -17.01 -14.54 -9.76
N PRO A 188 -17.12 -14.15 -8.48
CA PRO A 188 -18.42 -13.91 -7.87
C PRO A 188 -19.12 -12.70 -8.52
N LYS A 189 -20.45 -12.76 -8.63
CA LYS A 189 -21.26 -11.72 -9.30
C LYS A 189 -21.30 -10.41 -8.52
N GLU A 190 -21.01 -10.49 -7.23
CA GLU A 190 -21.03 -9.39 -6.29
C GLU A 190 -19.77 -8.52 -6.39
N LEU A 191 -18.69 -9.05 -6.97
CA LEU A 191 -17.40 -8.36 -7.07
C LEU A 191 -17.30 -7.55 -8.36
N ASP A 192 -16.72 -6.36 -8.25
CA ASP A 192 -16.49 -5.49 -9.40
C ASP A 192 -15.09 -4.85 -9.37
N GLY A 193 -14.60 -4.43 -10.53
CA GLY A 193 -13.30 -3.77 -10.69
C GLY A 193 -13.38 -2.25 -10.52
N TRP A 194 -12.24 -1.58 -10.75
CA TRP A 194 -12.13 -0.12 -10.78
C TRP A 194 -11.12 0.26 -11.87
N THR A 195 -11.59 0.22 -13.12
CA THR A 195 -10.76 0.24 -14.33
C THR A 195 -10.16 1.61 -14.68
N HIS A 196 -10.69 2.67 -14.08
CA HIS A 196 -10.33 4.06 -14.33
C HIS A 196 -10.27 4.83 -13.00
N TYR A 197 -9.64 6.00 -12.98
CA TYR A 197 -9.62 6.88 -11.81
C TYR A 197 -11.01 7.10 -11.17
N PHE A 198 -12.05 7.33 -11.99
CA PHE A 198 -13.45 7.43 -11.54
C PHE A 198 -14.26 6.17 -11.92
N TYR A 199 -13.78 5.01 -11.45
CA TYR A 199 -14.38 3.69 -11.60
C TYR A 199 -14.38 3.13 -13.03
N ASP A 200 -15.12 3.75 -13.95
CA ASP A 200 -15.21 3.34 -15.36
C ASP A 200 -15.03 4.55 -16.30
N ALA A 201 -15.10 4.30 -17.61
CA ALA A 201 -14.95 5.35 -18.61
C ALA A 201 -16.05 6.42 -18.56
N SER A 202 -17.17 6.16 -17.88
CA SER A 202 -18.26 7.13 -17.76
C SER A 202 -17.95 8.24 -16.77
N GLY A 203 -16.96 8.06 -15.89
CA GLY A 203 -16.55 9.06 -14.91
C GLY A 203 -17.43 9.14 -13.66
N ASN A 204 -18.41 8.25 -13.51
CA ASN A 204 -19.23 8.16 -12.30
C ASN A 204 -18.50 7.30 -11.26
N ALA A 205 -17.96 7.91 -10.20
CA ALA A 205 -17.16 7.24 -9.17
C ALA A 205 -17.99 6.35 -8.21
N CYS A 206 -18.71 5.38 -8.78
CA CYS A 206 -19.57 4.42 -8.09
C CYS A 206 -19.34 3.01 -8.62
N SER A 207 -18.72 2.17 -7.80
CA SER A 207 -18.52 0.74 -8.10
C SER A 207 -19.83 -0.04 -8.00
N ARG A 208 -19.98 -1.11 -8.79
CA ARG A 208 -21.09 -2.06 -8.60
C ARG A 208 -20.75 -3.17 -7.62
N ASP A 209 -19.59 -3.08 -6.98
CA ASP A 209 -19.17 -4.05 -5.98
C ASP A 209 -20.09 -3.99 -4.76
N THR A 210 -20.79 -5.08 -4.52
CA THR A 210 -21.71 -5.23 -3.40
C THR A 210 -21.11 -6.05 -2.27
N ALA A 211 -19.90 -6.59 -2.42
CA ALA A 211 -19.19 -7.27 -1.36
C ALA A 211 -18.39 -6.30 -0.50
N VAL A 212 -17.94 -5.16 -1.03
CA VAL A 212 -17.24 -4.13 -0.24
C VAL A 212 -18.14 -3.58 0.87
N GLY A 213 -17.55 -3.35 2.04
CA GLY A 213 -18.19 -2.75 3.20
C GLY A 213 -17.17 -2.17 4.19
N PRO A 214 -17.63 -1.73 5.38
CA PRO A 214 -16.76 -1.16 6.40
C PRO A 214 -15.58 -2.08 6.76
N PRO A 215 -14.35 -1.56 6.85
CA PRO A 215 -13.14 -2.35 7.10
C PRO A 215 -13.19 -3.00 8.49
N ARG A 216 -13.24 -4.33 8.55
CA ARG A 216 -13.22 -5.12 9.79
C ARG A 216 -12.16 -6.22 9.81
N SER A 217 -11.57 -6.52 8.64
CA SER A 217 -10.54 -7.52 8.48
C SER A 217 -9.42 -7.00 7.60
N LEU A 218 -8.17 -7.36 7.89
CA LEU A 218 -7.06 -7.14 6.97
C LEU A 218 -6.91 -8.32 5.99
N GLN A 219 -6.82 -8.03 4.69
CA GLN A 219 -6.55 -9.04 3.66
C GLN A 219 -5.05 -9.13 3.32
N TRP A 220 -4.41 -7.97 3.13
CA TRP A 220 -2.97 -7.87 2.95
C TRP A 220 -2.43 -6.47 3.23
N PHE A 221 -1.13 -6.40 3.48
CA PHE A 221 -0.33 -5.18 3.63
C PHE A 221 0.89 -5.20 2.70
N ALA A 222 1.30 -4.04 2.21
CA ALA A 222 2.55 -3.84 1.51
C ALA A 222 3.17 -2.45 1.79
N GLY A 223 4.50 -2.36 1.67
CA GLY A 223 5.22 -1.10 1.79
C GLY A 223 5.10 -0.17 0.57
N PRO A 224 5.70 1.04 0.65
CA PRO A 224 6.28 1.64 1.87
C PRO A 224 5.21 2.04 2.88
N ILE A 225 5.61 2.20 4.15
CA ILE A 225 4.71 2.58 5.26
C ILE A 225 4.21 4.03 5.19
N SER A 226 4.92 4.91 4.49
CA SER A 226 4.54 6.32 4.34
C SER A 226 4.95 6.82 2.97
N GLU A 227 4.25 7.86 2.51
CA GLU A 227 4.64 8.61 1.33
C GLU A 227 5.68 9.68 1.70
N ARG A 228 6.22 10.37 0.69
CA ARG A 228 6.99 11.59 0.89
C ARG A 228 6.15 12.65 1.60
N SER A 229 6.77 13.67 2.17
CA SER A 229 6.05 14.70 2.92
C SER A 229 4.93 15.41 2.16
N HIS A 230 3.86 15.76 2.89
CA HIS A 230 2.69 16.50 2.39
C HIS A 230 2.99 17.88 1.77
N ASN A 231 4.23 18.36 1.87
CA ASN A 231 4.69 19.57 1.21
C ASN A 231 4.96 19.39 -0.30
N TRP A 232 4.88 18.15 -0.80
CA TRP A 232 5.24 17.76 -2.16
C TRP A 232 4.09 17.02 -2.87
N THR A 233 4.27 16.77 -4.17
CA THR A 233 3.44 15.83 -4.93
C THR A 233 3.29 14.50 -4.19
N THR A 234 2.05 14.01 -4.15
CA THR A 234 1.69 12.69 -3.61
C THR A 234 2.55 11.60 -4.22
N SER A 235 3.00 10.64 -3.41
CA SER A 235 3.84 9.58 -3.94
C SER A 235 3.02 8.58 -4.74
N THR A 236 1.73 8.39 -4.43
CA THR A 236 0.82 7.56 -5.23
C THR A 236 -0.19 8.45 -5.97
N ASP A 237 -0.23 8.36 -7.31
CA ASP A 237 -1.12 9.19 -8.12
C ASP A 237 -2.24 8.39 -8.79
N SER A 238 -1.90 7.51 -9.74
CA SER A 238 -2.88 6.68 -10.45
C SER A 238 -3.08 5.35 -9.73
N PHE A 239 -4.31 4.85 -9.68
CA PHE A 239 -4.62 3.49 -9.23
C PHE A 239 -5.86 2.94 -9.94
N VAL A 240 -5.73 1.74 -10.51
CA VAL A 240 -6.84 0.98 -11.11
C VAL A 240 -6.75 -0.50 -10.75
N THR A 241 -7.85 -1.24 -10.87
CA THR A 241 -7.87 -2.70 -10.73
C THR A 241 -8.74 -3.37 -11.79
N SER A 242 -8.24 -4.48 -12.32
CA SER A 242 -8.92 -5.33 -13.30
C SER A 242 -8.37 -6.75 -13.22
N GLY A 243 -9.23 -7.76 -13.44
CA GLY A 243 -8.81 -9.16 -13.47
C GLY A 243 -8.14 -9.67 -12.19
N GLY A 244 -8.48 -9.10 -11.03
CA GLY A 244 -7.86 -9.46 -9.74
C GLY A 244 -6.44 -8.92 -9.55
N ARG A 245 -5.99 -7.97 -10.37
CA ARG A 245 -4.70 -7.28 -10.24
C ARG A 245 -4.91 -5.80 -9.96
N VAL A 246 -4.01 -5.19 -9.22
CA VAL A 246 -3.99 -3.74 -8.96
C VAL A 246 -2.79 -3.11 -9.67
N PHE A 247 -3.00 -1.95 -10.29
CA PHE A 247 -1.99 -1.20 -11.03
C PHE A 247 -1.96 0.23 -10.52
N TYR A 248 -0.77 0.73 -10.20
CA TYR A 248 -0.64 2.09 -9.69
C TYR A 248 0.70 2.73 -10.03
N ILE A 249 0.72 4.06 -10.17
CA ILE A 249 1.95 4.84 -10.33
C ILE A 249 2.40 5.30 -8.96
N ARG A 250 3.67 5.05 -8.64
CA ARG A 250 4.25 5.48 -7.37
C ARG A 250 5.69 5.96 -7.48
N ASP A 251 6.01 7.01 -6.73
CA ASP A 251 7.37 7.41 -6.37
C ASP A 251 7.83 6.70 -5.09
N GLU A 252 8.94 5.98 -5.16
CA GLU A 252 9.56 5.31 -4.01
C GLU A 252 10.91 5.88 -3.62
N GLY A 253 11.25 7.10 -4.07
CA GLY A 253 12.47 7.73 -3.58
C GLY A 253 12.40 8.08 -2.09
N PRO A 254 13.55 8.44 -1.48
CA PRO A 254 13.73 8.47 -0.03
C PRO A 254 12.76 9.42 0.70
N ILE A 255 12.10 8.91 1.74
CA ILE A 255 11.17 9.68 2.59
C ILE A 255 11.92 10.73 3.45
N ALA A 256 13.15 10.41 3.87
CA ALA A 256 13.97 11.23 4.79
C ALA A 256 14.73 12.38 4.12
N ALA A 257 14.73 12.46 2.79
CA ALA A 257 15.36 13.56 2.10
C ALA A 257 14.38 14.74 2.12
N MET A 258 14.56 15.67 3.06
CA MET A 258 13.77 16.91 3.11
C MET A 258 14.57 18.08 3.67
N PRO A 259 14.75 19.18 2.93
CA PRO A 259 14.89 20.47 3.57
C PRO A 259 13.57 20.84 4.27
N HIS A 260 13.56 20.79 5.60
CA HIS A 260 12.41 21.15 6.42
C HIS A 260 12.03 22.63 6.23
N LYS A 261 10.74 22.94 6.03
CA LYS A 261 10.23 24.33 5.99
C LYS A 261 10.59 25.14 7.26
N SER A 262 10.74 24.51 8.44
CA SER A 262 11.09 25.23 9.68
C SER A 262 12.59 25.36 9.99
N VAL A 263 13.47 24.58 9.33
CA VAL A 263 14.93 24.79 9.44
C VAL A 263 15.47 25.52 8.18
N GLY A 264 14.63 25.69 7.16
CA GLY A 264 14.96 26.23 5.85
C GLY A 264 14.38 27.61 5.53
N MET A 265 13.82 28.37 6.48
CA MET A 265 13.60 29.82 6.29
C MET A 265 14.92 30.49 5.84
N ASN A 266 16.07 29.91 6.24
CA ASN A 266 17.41 30.33 5.83
C ASN A 266 17.88 29.85 4.44
N TRP A 267 17.25 28.84 3.82
CA TRP A 267 17.57 28.47 2.42
C TRP A 267 16.79 29.36 1.45
N ALA A 268 15.49 29.58 1.75
CA ALA A 268 14.65 30.54 1.05
C ALA A 268 15.21 31.98 1.12
N SER A 269 15.82 32.37 2.25
CA SER A 269 16.48 33.67 2.38
C SER A 269 17.81 33.77 1.62
N LYS A 270 18.43 32.64 1.24
CA LYS A 270 19.70 32.59 0.49
C LYS A 270 19.54 32.59 -1.04
N LYS A 271 18.31 32.60 -1.57
CA LYS A 271 18.02 32.63 -3.03
C LYS A 271 18.76 31.55 -3.85
N GLY A 272 19.16 30.44 -3.25
CA GLY A 272 19.85 29.34 -3.94
C GLY A 272 18.86 28.35 -4.56
N PRO A 273 19.14 27.78 -5.75
CA PRO A 273 18.32 26.72 -6.33
C PRO A 273 18.31 25.49 -5.41
N MET A 274 17.13 24.99 -5.06
CA MET A 274 17.01 23.75 -4.29
C MET A 274 17.46 22.57 -5.16
N PRO A 275 18.34 21.67 -4.67
CA PRO A 275 18.73 20.49 -5.45
C PRO A 275 17.51 19.58 -5.67
N PRO A 276 17.39 18.95 -6.85
CA PRO A 276 16.32 18.00 -7.12
C PRO A 276 16.42 16.82 -6.15
N MET A 277 15.28 16.38 -5.65
CA MET A 277 15.21 15.23 -4.76
C MET A 277 15.44 13.94 -5.56
N PRO A 278 16.17 12.93 -5.04
CA PRO A 278 16.27 11.63 -5.70
C PRO A 278 14.88 11.02 -5.81
N GLU A 279 14.42 10.73 -7.02
CA GLU A 279 13.07 10.25 -7.33
C GLU A 279 13.07 8.95 -8.12
N THR A 280 12.09 8.10 -7.80
CA THR A 280 12.05 6.72 -8.27
C THR A 280 10.62 6.35 -8.64
N TRP A 281 10.14 6.94 -9.74
CA TRP A 281 8.79 6.70 -10.25
C TRP A 281 8.68 5.37 -10.98
N SER A 282 7.60 4.64 -10.70
CA SER A 282 7.32 3.36 -11.35
C SER A 282 5.83 3.11 -11.50
N LEU A 283 5.45 2.43 -12.58
CA LEU A 283 4.20 1.71 -12.69
C LEU A 283 4.37 0.33 -12.04
N ILE A 284 3.50 0.00 -11.09
CA ILE A 284 3.61 -1.20 -10.27
C ILE A 284 2.34 -2.05 -10.43
N ALA A 285 2.51 -3.37 -10.54
CA ALA A 285 1.42 -4.32 -10.50
C ALA A 285 1.55 -5.28 -9.31
N ARG A 286 0.43 -5.53 -8.62
CA ARG A 286 0.32 -6.53 -7.56
C ARG A 286 -0.88 -7.43 -7.78
N ASP A 287 -0.82 -8.64 -7.24
CA ASP A 287 -2.00 -9.46 -7.06
C ASP A 287 -2.96 -8.76 -6.07
N GLY A 288 -4.21 -8.59 -6.47
CA GLY A 288 -5.19 -7.77 -5.75
C GLY A 288 -5.73 -8.42 -4.48
N PHE A 289 -5.54 -9.74 -4.30
CA PHE A 289 -6.06 -10.50 -3.17
C PHE A 289 -4.98 -10.95 -2.17
N SER A 290 -3.72 -11.04 -2.59
CA SER A 290 -2.58 -11.39 -1.74
C SER A 290 -1.57 -10.26 -1.54
N GLY A 291 -1.60 -9.21 -2.37
CA GLY A 291 -0.63 -8.10 -2.32
C GLY A 291 0.76 -8.44 -2.87
N VAL A 292 0.98 -9.66 -3.38
CA VAL A 292 2.27 -10.10 -3.94
C VAL A 292 2.63 -9.21 -5.14
N LEU A 293 3.88 -8.71 -5.16
CA LEU A 293 4.41 -7.91 -6.26
C LEU A 293 4.57 -8.78 -7.51
N LEU A 294 3.93 -8.39 -8.62
CA LEU A 294 4.01 -9.10 -9.90
C LEU A 294 5.17 -8.57 -10.73
N TRP A 295 5.18 -7.25 -10.95
CA TRP A 295 6.22 -6.57 -11.72
C TRP A 295 6.24 -5.07 -11.41
N LYS A 296 7.34 -4.44 -11.81
CA LYS A 296 7.57 -3.00 -11.70
C LYS A 296 8.23 -2.48 -12.98
N ARG A 297 7.71 -1.38 -13.53
CA ARG A 297 8.25 -0.68 -14.70
C ARG A 297 8.65 0.73 -14.28
N ALA A 298 9.93 1.07 -14.39
CA ALA A 298 10.39 2.43 -14.15
C ALA A 298 9.74 3.40 -15.16
N LEU A 299 9.42 4.60 -14.68
CA LEU A 299 8.86 5.69 -15.49
C LEU A 299 9.92 6.75 -15.74
N THR A 300 9.91 7.34 -16.93
CA THR A 300 10.92 8.35 -17.33
C THR A 300 10.32 9.75 -17.36
N GLY A 301 11.05 10.72 -16.81
CA GLY A 301 10.63 12.13 -16.78
C GLY A 301 9.38 12.38 -15.92
N PHE A 302 9.07 11.46 -15.01
CA PHE A 302 8.13 11.72 -13.92
C PHE A 302 8.94 12.28 -12.76
N GLY A 303 8.45 13.37 -12.18
CA GLY A 303 9.08 13.93 -11.00
C GLY A 303 9.23 15.43 -10.98
N GLN A 304 9.97 15.88 -9.99
CA GLN A 304 10.15 17.28 -9.65
C GLN A 304 10.63 18.11 -10.85
N ARG A 305 11.57 17.58 -11.64
CA ARG A 305 12.14 18.31 -12.78
C ARG A 305 11.13 18.60 -13.87
N GLU A 306 10.15 17.73 -14.05
CA GLU A 306 9.14 17.82 -15.09
C GLU A 306 7.82 18.42 -14.59
N PHE A 307 7.53 18.32 -13.29
CA PHE A 307 6.32 18.85 -12.66
C PHE A 307 6.51 20.28 -12.10
N GLU A 308 7.73 20.65 -11.68
CA GLU A 308 8.04 21.89 -10.94
C GLU A 308 9.03 22.81 -11.68
N ASP A 309 8.90 24.14 -11.50
CA ASP A 309 9.84 25.15 -12.02
C ASP A 309 11.02 25.40 -11.04
N VAL A 310 12.26 25.27 -11.53
CA VAL A 310 13.53 25.53 -10.81
C VAL A 310 14.06 26.96 -11.06
N GLY A 311 13.18 27.95 -11.00
CA GLY A 311 13.52 29.35 -11.25
C GLY A 311 14.54 29.94 -10.25
N PRO A 312 15.47 30.82 -10.68
CA PRO A 312 16.60 31.29 -9.87
C PRO A 312 16.29 32.33 -8.78
N SER A 313 15.04 32.70 -8.52
CA SER A 313 14.73 33.86 -7.66
C SER A 313 13.49 33.76 -6.76
N GLN A 314 12.90 32.59 -6.60
CA GLN A 314 11.74 32.39 -5.72
C GLN A 314 11.87 31.03 -5.00
N PRO A 315 11.76 30.97 -3.66
CA PRO A 315 11.56 29.69 -2.99
C PRO A 315 10.27 29.05 -3.53
N THR A 316 10.34 27.76 -3.80
CA THR A 316 9.22 26.95 -4.25
C THR A 316 8.01 27.10 -3.31
N LEU A 317 6.90 27.67 -3.78
CA LEU A 317 5.65 27.88 -3.01
C LEU A 317 4.84 26.57 -2.82
N TRP A 318 5.43 25.40 -3.04
CA TRP A 318 4.71 24.13 -3.22
C TRP A 318 4.06 23.56 -1.94
N ASN A 319 2.92 22.91 -2.16
CA ASN A 319 2.20 22.02 -1.26
C ASN A 319 1.63 20.84 -2.10
N CYS A 320 0.98 19.84 -1.48
CA CYS A 320 0.41 18.66 -2.15
C CYS A 320 -0.60 18.92 -3.31
N TRP A 321 -0.83 20.17 -3.70
CA TRP A 321 -1.70 20.64 -4.78
C TRP A 321 -0.94 20.97 -6.08
N SER A 322 0.37 20.70 -6.12
CA SER A 322 1.27 21.05 -7.23
C SER A 322 1.44 19.94 -8.28
N SER A 323 0.82 18.78 -8.07
CA SER A 323 0.79 17.68 -9.03
C SER A 323 -0.05 18.06 -10.27
N PRO A 324 0.43 17.77 -11.50
CA PRO A 324 -0.42 17.81 -12.68
C PRO A 324 -1.65 16.93 -12.50
N LEU A 325 -2.86 17.51 -12.58
CA LEU A 325 -4.13 16.79 -12.39
C LEU A 325 -4.30 15.59 -13.34
N SER A 326 -3.66 15.65 -14.50
CA SER A 326 -3.70 14.56 -15.48
C SER A 326 -2.97 13.30 -15.00
N LEU A 327 -2.12 13.38 -13.97
CA LEU A 327 -1.38 12.22 -13.43
C LEU A 327 -2.30 11.07 -12.99
N HIS A 328 -3.50 11.36 -12.50
CA HIS A 328 -4.48 10.34 -12.09
C HIS A 328 -5.13 9.62 -13.28
N ARG A 329 -5.07 10.19 -14.50
CA ARG A 329 -5.71 9.69 -15.72
C ARG A 329 -4.72 9.02 -16.67
N ARG A 330 -3.53 8.65 -16.19
CA ARG A 330 -2.44 8.05 -16.98
C ARG A 330 -2.39 6.53 -16.94
N VAL A 331 -3.30 5.87 -16.21
CA VAL A 331 -3.41 4.41 -16.17
C VAL A 331 -4.88 4.00 -16.28
N VAL A 332 -5.18 3.05 -17.18
CA VAL A 332 -6.47 2.37 -17.29
C VAL A 332 -6.26 0.88 -17.56
N ALA A 333 -7.19 0.02 -17.13
CA ALA A 333 -7.07 -1.44 -17.32
C ALA A 333 -8.41 -2.06 -17.72
N GLY A 334 -8.42 -2.99 -18.69
CA GLY A 334 -9.65 -3.72 -19.05
C GLY A 334 -9.61 -4.45 -20.39
N GLY A 335 -10.65 -5.27 -20.63
CA GLY A 335 -11.06 -5.79 -21.95
C GLY A 335 -10.21 -6.90 -22.59
N ALA A 336 -8.95 -7.10 -22.20
CA ALA A 336 -8.06 -8.09 -22.82
C ALA A 336 -6.88 -8.53 -21.93
N ASP A 337 -6.99 -8.47 -20.61
CA ASP A 337 -5.85 -8.67 -19.69
C ASP A 337 -4.67 -7.73 -20.01
N LEU A 338 -4.99 -6.49 -20.41
CA LEU A 338 -4.05 -5.42 -20.71
C LEU A 338 -4.21 -4.25 -19.73
N VAL A 339 -3.10 -3.60 -19.45
CA VAL A 339 -3.05 -2.29 -18.78
C VAL A 339 -2.44 -1.28 -19.74
N TYR A 340 -3.06 -0.10 -19.83
CA TYR A 340 -2.65 0.98 -20.71
C TYR A 340 -2.12 2.13 -19.86
N ALA A 341 -0.91 2.58 -20.15
CA ALA A 341 -0.27 3.64 -19.37
C ALA A 341 0.68 4.48 -20.21
N THR A 342 0.98 5.69 -19.73
CA THR A 342 2.13 6.46 -20.23
C THR A 342 3.39 6.07 -19.46
N LEU A 343 4.39 5.52 -20.16
CA LEU A 343 5.67 5.13 -19.55
C LEU A 343 6.67 6.28 -19.42
N ALA A 344 6.43 7.35 -20.18
CA ALA A 344 7.13 8.61 -20.07
C ALA A 344 6.11 9.72 -19.83
N TYR A 345 6.42 10.66 -18.95
CA TYR A 345 5.51 11.75 -18.62
C TYR A 345 5.14 12.57 -19.87
N ARG A 346 6.17 12.90 -20.67
CA ARG A 346 6.06 13.48 -22.01
C ARG A 346 6.19 12.40 -23.08
N GLY A 347 5.25 11.46 -23.11
CA GLY A 347 5.27 10.32 -24.02
C GLY A 347 3.93 9.99 -24.68
N GLY A 348 3.92 8.89 -25.42
CA GLY A 348 2.71 8.25 -25.93
C GLY A 348 2.08 7.29 -24.91
N VAL A 349 1.16 6.46 -25.37
CA VAL A 349 0.54 5.40 -24.58
C VAL A 349 1.14 4.04 -24.94
N SER A 350 1.30 3.18 -23.94
CA SER A 350 1.77 1.80 -24.09
C SER A 350 0.69 0.85 -23.57
N ALA A 351 0.43 -0.22 -24.32
CA ALA A 351 -0.30 -1.37 -23.79
C ALA A 351 0.69 -2.39 -23.26
N LEU A 352 0.47 -2.83 -22.03
CA LEU A 352 1.28 -3.83 -21.35
C LEU A 352 0.43 -5.06 -21.05
N ASP A 353 1.02 -6.23 -21.17
CA ASP A 353 0.46 -7.46 -20.62
C ASP A 353 0.31 -7.31 -19.11
N ALA A 354 -0.92 -7.47 -18.59
CA ALA A 354 -1.24 -7.21 -17.19
C ALA A 354 -0.46 -8.12 -16.23
N ALA A 355 -0.09 -9.33 -16.66
CA ALA A 355 0.56 -10.32 -15.82
C ALA A 355 2.08 -10.15 -15.71
N SER A 356 2.74 -9.76 -16.81
CA SER A 356 4.20 -9.67 -16.92
C SER A 356 4.75 -8.24 -17.00
N GLY A 357 3.90 -7.26 -17.34
CA GLY A 357 4.32 -5.88 -17.57
C GLY A 357 5.12 -5.69 -18.86
N GLN A 358 5.17 -6.70 -19.73
CA GLN A 358 5.82 -6.60 -21.04
C GLN A 358 4.99 -5.71 -21.97
N THR A 359 5.68 -4.86 -22.73
CA THR A 359 5.02 -3.99 -23.71
C THR A 359 4.53 -4.83 -24.89
N VAL A 360 3.23 -4.79 -25.16
CA VAL A 360 2.60 -5.46 -26.30
C VAL A 360 2.66 -4.56 -27.53
N TRP A 361 2.29 -3.29 -27.37
CA TRP A 361 2.37 -2.28 -28.42
C TRP A 361 2.52 -0.88 -27.80
N GLU A 362 2.98 0.08 -28.62
CA GLU A 362 3.03 1.50 -28.27
C GLU A 362 2.35 2.34 -29.35
N HIS A 363 1.62 3.37 -28.92
CA HIS A 363 1.04 4.39 -29.81
C HIS A 363 1.63 5.76 -29.45
N LYS A 364 2.30 6.40 -30.41
CA LYS A 364 3.00 7.68 -30.25
C LYS A 364 2.38 8.72 -31.20
N PRO A 365 1.37 9.49 -30.74
CA PRO A 365 0.75 10.50 -31.57
C PRO A 365 1.69 11.70 -31.77
N GLN A 366 1.35 12.59 -32.71
CA GLN A 366 2.01 13.90 -32.83
C GLN A 366 1.60 14.80 -31.67
N GLY A 367 2.31 14.69 -30.55
CA GLY A 367 2.00 15.35 -29.29
C GLY A 367 2.29 14.43 -28.10
N LEU A 368 1.77 14.81 -26.93
CA LEU A 368 1.97 14.13 -25.65
C LEU A 368 0.61 13.64 -25.12
N VAL A 369 0.55 12.38 -24.68
CA VAL A 369 -0.66 11.79 -24.10
C VAL A 369 -0.72 12.13 -22.61
N ASP A 370 -1.80 12.77 -22.19
CA ASP A 370 -1.97 13.18 -20.78
C ASP A 370 -3.16 12.51 -20.09
N GLU A 371 -4.19 12.10 -20.83
CA GLU A 371 -5.31 11.36 -20.28
C GLU A 371 -5.66 10.18 -21.18
N ILE A 372 -6.03 9.07 -20.54
CA ILE A 372 -6.44 7.83 -21.18
C ILE A 372 -7.80 7.42 -20.59
N ILE A 373 -8.75 7.08 -21.45
CA ILE A 373 -9.96 6.33 -21.09
C ILE A 373 -10.16 5.15 -22.05
N LEU A 374 -10.80 4.08 -21.58
CA LEU A 374 -11.04 2.84 -22.29
C LEU A 374 -12.54 2.51 -22.25
N ASP A 375 -13.21 2.53 -23.38
CA ASP A 375 -14.61 2.08 -23.51
C ASP A 375 -14.78 1.21 -24.75
N GLN A 376 -15.50 0.09 -24.60
CA GLN A 376 -15.88 -0.81 -25.71
C GLN A 376 -14.72 -1.14 -26.68
N GLY A 377 -13.54 -1.48 -26.15
CA GLY A 377 -12.36 -1.86 -26.95
C GLY A 377 -11.64 -0.70 -27.64
N ARG A 378 -11.96 0.55 -27.30
CA ARG A 378 -11.31 1.76 -27.82
C ARG A 378 -10.70 2.57 -26.70
N LEU A 379 -9.48 3.03 -26.92
CA LEU A 379 -8.86 4.05 -26.09
C LEU A 379 -9.20 5.42 -26.66
N PHE A 380 -9.61 6.35 -25.80
CA PHE A 380 -9.67 7.77 -26.14
C PHE A 380 -8.55 8.48 -25.39
N LEU A 381 -7.72 9.18 -26.14
CA LEU A 381 -6.53 9.86 -25.66
C LEU A 381 -6.74 11.36 -25.77
N ARG A 382 -6.44 12.08 -24.69
CA ARG A 382 -6.21 13.52 -24.76
C ARG A 382 -4.75 13.75 -25.14
N VAL A 383 -4.52 14.31 -26.32
CA VAL A 383 -3.18 14.58 -26.86
C VAL A 383 -2.95 16.08 -26.92
N ARG A 384 -1.98 16.58 -26.17
CA ARG A 384 -1.55 17.98 -26.22
C ARG A 384 -0.35 18.15 -27.15
N GLY A 385 -0.16 19.34 -27.71
CA GLY A 385 1.07 19.69 -28.42
C GLY A 385 2.31 19.70 -27.51
N ASN A 386 3.39 20.38 -27.93
CA ASN A 386 4.58 20.50 -27.10
C ASN A 386 4.30 21.41 -25.90
N ILE A 387 4.20 20.84 -24.71
CA ILE A 387 3.91 21.59 -23.49
C ILE A 387 5.22 22.19 -22.98
N PRO A 388 5.34 23.53 -22.85
CA PRO A 388 6.55 24.13 -22.31
C PRO A 388 6.72 23.70 -20.85
N ALA A 389 7.94 23.34 -20.44
CA ALA A 389 8.25 22.87 -19.08
C ALA A 389 7.77 23.81 -17.96
N LYS A 390 7.54 25.09 -18.27
CA LYS A 390 7.11 26.15 -17.34
C LYS A 390 5.60 26.41 -17.33
N LEU A 391 4.79 25.67 -18.10
CA LEU A 391 3.38 25.99 -18.38
C LEU A 391 2.40 24.84 -18.06
N GLU A 392 2.78 23.80 -17.33
CA GLU A 392 1.82 22.76 -16.89
C GLU A 392 1.00 23.14 -15.66
N GLN A 393 1.28 24.29 -15.06
CA GLN A 393 0.66 24.68 -13.82
C GLN A 393 -0.31 25.84 -13.99
N PRO A 394 -1.44 25.85 -13.26
CA PRO A 394 -2.09 27.11 -12.93
C PRO A 394 -1.03 28.02 -12.31
N ILE A 395 -0.82 29.20 -12.89
CA ILE A 395 0.16 30.17 -12.38
C ILE A 395 -0.07 30.33 -10.88
N GLY A 396 0.97 30.01 -10.11
CA GLY A 396 1.00 30.20 -8.67
C GLY A 396 0.57 31.61 -8.33
N THR A 397 -0.51 31.69 -7.55
CA THR A 397 -0.79 32.81 -6.68
C THR A 397 0.46 33.03 -5.83
N LYS A 398 1.21 34.10 -6.09
CA LYS A 398 2.29 34.54 -5.19
C LYS A 398 1.84 34.84 -3.75
N GLU A 399 0.57 34.58 -3.40
CA GLU A 399 -0.14 35.24 -2.31
C GLU A 399 -1.25 34.38 -1.67
N THR A 400 -1.23 33.04 -1.77
CA THR A 400 -2.30 32.22 -1.14
C THR A 400 -2.09 31.82 0.31
N ASP A 401 -0.88 32.00 0.84
CA ASP A 401 -0.63 31.89 2.29
C ASP A 401 -0.63 33.26 3.01
N SER A 402 -0.78 34.36 2.27
CA SER A 402 -1.06 35.68 2.83
C SER A 402 -2.51 36.08 2.54
N GLY A 403 -3.10 36.95 3.35
CA GLY A 403 -4.41 37.57 3.06
C GLY A 403 -4.46 38.40 1.75
N LEU A 404 -3.47 38.28 0.86
CA LEU A 404 -3.30 39.02 -0.39
C LEU A 404 -3.73 38.23 -1.63
N GLY A 405 -4.14 36.97 -1.54
CA GLY A 405 -4.75 36.21 -2.65
C GLY A 405 -6.04 36.82 -3.23
N ARG A 406 -6.39 38.03 -2.79
CA ARG A 406 -7.41 38.94 -3.33
C ARG A 406 -6.87 39.90 -4.41
N ILE A 407 -5.56 39.94 -4.71
CA ILE A 407 -4.95 41.04 -5.49
C ILE A 407 -4.57 40.68 -6.94
N HIS A 408 -4.48 39.40 -7.32
CA HIS A 408 -4.18 39.02 -8.71
C HIS A 408 -5.36 38.30 -9.39
N GLY A 409 -5.92 38.99 -10.38
CA GLY A 409 -7.23 38.72 -10.93
C GLY A 409 -7.31 37.63 -12.01
N PRO A 410 -8.54 37.36 -12.49
CA PRO A 410 -8.87 36.32 -13.47
C PRO A 410 -8.15 36.39 -14.81
N GLU A 411 -7.61 37.55 -15.16
CA GLU A 411 -7.00 37.86 -16.45
C GLU A 411 -5.68 37.11 -16.68
N ILE A 412 -4.87 36.97 -15.63
CA ILE A 412 -3.60 36.22 -15.68
C ILE A 412 -3.85 34.73 -15.94
N PHE A 413 -4.91 34.20 -15.34
CA PHE A 413 -5.31 32.81 -15.51
C PHE A 413 -5.95 32.55 -16.88
N ALA A 414 -6.77 33.47 -17.37
CA ALA A 414 -7.27 33.41 -18.75
C ALA A 414 -6.11 33.41 -19.76
N LYS A 415 -5.10 34.27 -19.55
CA LYS A 415 -3.88 34.29 -20.35
C LYS A 415 -3.12 32.96 -20.31
N TYR A 416 -3.00 32.33 -19.14
CA TYR A 416 -2.40 31.01 -19.01
C TYR A 416 -3.11 29.95 -19.86
N ILE A 417 -4.45 29.92 -19.83
CA ILE A 417 -5.25 29.03 -20.67
C ILE A 417 -5.01 29.33 -22.15
N ASP A 418 -5.00 30.60 -22.54
CA ASP A 418 -4.78 31.01 -23.93
C ASP A 418 -3.39 30.62 -24.43
N ASP A 419 -2.37 30.63 -23.56
CA ASP A 419 -0.99 30.27 -23.88
C ASP A 419 -0.75 28.73 -23.97
N GLN A 420 -1.72 27.87 -23.62
CA GLN A 420 -1.58 26.41 -23.78
C GLN A 420 -1.59 25.98 -25.26
N PRO A 421 -0.80 24.98 -25.67
CA PRO A 421 -0.85 24.45 -27.03
C PRO A 421 -2.24 23.85 -27.33
N PRO A 422 -2.69 23.85 -28.60
CA PRO A 422 -3.93 23.19 -28.97
C PRO A 422 -3.86 21.70 -28.68
N GLU A 423 -5.02 21.11 -28.41
CA GLU A 423 -5.17 19.70 -28.05
C GLU A 423 -5.99 18.97 -29.11
N THR A 424 -5.90 17.64 -29.08
CA THR A 424 -6.67 16.75 -29.95
C THR A 424 -7.18 15.57 -29.15
N VAL A 425 -8.35 15.05 -29.54
CA VAL A 425 -8.84 13.77 -29.04
C VAL A 425 -8.56 12.72 -30.10
N VAL A 426 -7.91 11.64 -29.70
CA VAL A 426 -7.54 10.54 -30.59
C VAL A 426 -8.20 9.27 -30.10
N ALA A 427 -8.85 8.53 -31.00
CA ALA A 427 -9.32 7.18 -30.71
C ALA A 427 -8.37 6.15 -31.30
N VAL A 428 -8.04 5.14 -30.48
CA VAL A 428 -7.10 4.07 -30.82
C VAL A 428 -7.75 2.73 -30.50
N GLU A 429 -7.55 1.73 -31.36
CA GLU A 429 -7.98 0.36 -31.09
C GLU A 429 -7.17 -0.21 -29.92
N ALA A 430 -7.84 -0.61 -28.85
CA ALA A 430 -7.18 -1.04 -27.61
C ALA A 430 -6.39 -2.35 -27.78
N ALA A 431 -6.74 -3.18 -28.76
CA ALA A 431 -6.05 -4.44 -29.03
C ALA A 431 -4.72 -4.25 -29.78
N THR A 432 -4.64 -3.25 -30.67
CA THR A 432 -3.55 -3.13 -31.67
C THR A 432 -2.74 -1.83 -31.59
N GLY A 433 -3.26 -0.79 -30.93
CA GLY A 433 -2.64 0.53 -30.94
C GLY A 433 -2.86 1.32 -32.24
N LYS A 434 -3.68 0.81 -33.16
CA LYS A 434 -3.99 1.46 -34.43
C LYS A 434 -4.93 2.65 -34.21
N GLU A 435 -4.57 3.81 -34.74
CA GLU A 435 -5.43 4.98 -34.75
C GLU A 435 -6.70 4.72 -35.58
N ILE A 436 -7.85 5.04 -35.01
CA ILE A 436 -9.17 4.92 -35.64
C ILE A 436 -9.55 6.28 -36.23
N TRP A 437 -9.49 7.33 -35.41
CA TRP A 437 -9.76 8.70 -35.81
C TRP A 437 -9.03 9.68 -34.90
N LYS A 438 -8.86 10.89 -35.41
CA LYS A 438 -8.34 12.06 -34.70
C LYS A 438 -9.27 13.24 -34.94
N ALA A 439 -9.58 13.97 -33.87
CA ALA A 439 -10.42 15.16 -33.94
C ALA A 439 -9.75 16.35 -33.25
N ASP A 440 -9.80 17.51 -33.90
CA ASP A 440 -9.36 18.75 -33.30
C ASP A 440 -10.23 19.10 -32.10
N ALA A 441 -9.57 19.35 -30.98
CA ALA A 441 -10.20 19.68 -29.71
C ALA A 441 -9.29 20.69 -29.00
N PRO A 442 -9.22 21.95 -29.49
CA PRO A 442 -8.17 22.90 -29.12
C PRO A 442 -8.04 23.13 -27.61
N ARG A 443 -9.10 22.81 -26.84
CA ARG A 443 -9.10 22.70 -25.40
C ARG A 443 -9.89 21.46 -24.96
N VAL A 444 -9.36 20.73 -23.98
CA VAL A 444 -10.06 19.69 -23.22
C VAL A 444 -9.76 19.93 -21.74
N ALA A 445 -10.78 20.22 -20.93
CA ALA A 445 -10.60 20.40 -19.50
C ALA A 445 -10.18 19.08 -18.84
N VAL A 446 -9.21 19.16 -17.93
CA VAL A 446 -8.64 17.97 -17.28
C VAL A 446 -9.71 17.19 -16.54
N GLU A 447 -9.65 15.86 -16.58
CA GLU A 447 -10.59 14.94 -15.90
C GLU A 447 -12.03 14.94 -16.47
N THR A 448 -12.32 15.70 -17.54
CA THR A 448 -13.67 15.74 -18.14
C THR A 448 -13.87 14.74 -19.28
N LEU A 449 -12.80 14.17 -19.82
CA LEU A 449 -12.90 13.16 -20.87
C LEU A 449 -13.58 11.90 -20.34
N CYS A 450 -14.73 11.55 -20.93
CA CYS A 450 -15.55 10.41 -20.52
C CYS A 450 -16.24 9.77 -21.73
N ALA A 451 -16.54 8.47 -21.67
CA ALA A 451 -17.19 7.74 -22.75
C ALA A 451 -18.23 6.74 -22.21
N ARG A 452 -19.36 6.63 -22.91
CA ARG A 452 -20.44 5.68 -22.64
C ARG A 452 -21.43 5.69 -23.81
N ASP A 453 -22.17 4.60 -24.00
CA ASP A 453 -23.30 4.52 -24.93
C ASP A 453 -22.94 4.96 -26.37
N GLY A 454 -21.75 4.58 -26.83
CA GLY A 454 -21.22 4.91 -28.16
C GLY A 454 -20.84 6.39 -28.35
N LYS A 455 -20.66 7.14 -27.26
CA LYS A 455 -20.30 8.56 -27.29
C LYS A 455 -19.10 8.85 -26.43
N VAL A 456 -18.31 9.84 -26.84
CA VAL A 456 -17.21 10.42 -26.07
C VAL A 456 -17.48 11.90 -25.86
N CYS A 457 -17.40 12.34 -24.61
CA CYS A 457 -17.73 13.70 -24.20
C CYS A 457 -16.57 14.34 -23.44
N TYR A 458 -16.44 15.65 -23.58
CA TYR A 458 -15.47 16.45 -22.83
C TYR A 458 -15.93 17.91 -22.75
N PHE A 459 -15.35 18.68 -21.82
CA PHE A 459 -15.59 20.11 -21.72
C PHE A 459 -14.44 20.87 -22.39
N ASP A 460 -14.73 21.75 -23.34
CA ASP A 460 -13.70 22.46 -24.12
C ASP A 460 -13.41 23.88 -23.62
N MET A 461 -13.69 24.13 -22.33
CA MET A 461 -13.63 25.44 -21.68
C MET A 461 -14.75 26.42 -22.06
N ASN A 462 -15.59 26.09 -23.04
CA ASN A 462 -16.76 26.91 -23.42
C ASN A 462 -18.08 26.11 -23.41
N ALA A 463 -18.03 24.86 -23.85
CA ALA A 463 -19.19 23.98 -23.96
C ALA A 463 -18.81 22.53 -23.67
N VAL A 464 -19.81 21.73 -23.30
CA VAL A 464 -19.68 20.28 -23.34
C VAL A 464 -19.82 19.86 -24.79
N VAL A 465 -18.82 19.14 -25.29
CA VAL A 465 -18.76 18.63 -26.66
C VAL A 465 -18.99 17.13 -26.61
N CYS A 466 -19.85 16.62 -27.49
CA CYS A 466 -20.08 15.20 -27.66
C CYS A 466 -19.74 14.78 -29.09
N ARG A 467 -18.96 13.71 -29.19
CA ARG A 467 -18.58 13.08 -30.44
C ARG A 467 -19.06 11.63 -30.46
N ASP A 468 -19.31 11.15 -31.66
CA ASP A 468 -19.53 9.73 -31.90
C ASP A 468 -18.24 8.95 -31.60
N ALA A 469 -18.32 7.93 -30.75
CA ALA A 469 -17.15 7.19 -30.29
C ALA A 469 -16.46 6.41 -31.41
N ALA A 470 -17.21 5.98 -32.43
CA ALA A 470 -16.69 5.17 -33.52
C ALA A 470 -16.03 6.01 -34.63
N THR A 471 -16.53 7.21 -34.88
CA THR A 471 -16.13 8.04 -36.04
C THR A 471 -15.45 9.36 -35.68
N GLY A 472 -15.56 9.82 -34.42
CA GLY A 472 -15.03 11.11 -33.98
C GLY A 472 -15.84 12.32 -34.46
N LYS A 473 -16.92 12.10 -35.22
CA LYS A 473 -17.80 13.15 -35.70
C LYS A 473 -18.46 13.87 -34.52
N GLU A 474 -18.40 15.20 -34.50
CA GLU A 474 -19.14 16.00 -33.54
C GLU A 474 -20.64 15.79 -33.75
N LEU A 475 -21.32 15.31 -32.70
CA LEU A 475 -22.75 15.06 -32.70
C LEU A 475 -23.49 16.32 -32.29
N TRP A 476 -23.02 16.94 -31.21
CA TRP A 476 -23.57 18.16 -30.67
C TRP A 476 -22.55 18.85 -29.76
N ARG A 477 -22.83 20.12 -29.53
CA ARG A 477 -22.17 20.98 -28.58
C ARG A 477 -23.24 21.65 -27.76
N SER A 478 -23.10 21.62 -26.43
CA SER A 478 -24.06 22.30 -25.56
C SER A 478 -24.13 23.79 -25.94
N PRO A 479 -25.27 24.48 -25.76
CA PRO A 479 -25.29 25.93 -25.78
C PRO A 479 -24.14 26.47 -24.94
N GLN A 480 -23.50 27.55 -25.40
CA GLN A 480 -22.35 28.16 -24.73
C GLN A 480 -22.72 28.30 -23.26
N ALA A 481 -22.14 27.44 -22.45
CA ALA A 481 -22.58 27.35 -21.10
C ALA A 481 -21.89 28.55 -20.46
N LYS A 482 -22.65 29.58 -20.09
CA LYS A 482 -22.21 30.60 -19.11
C LYS A 482 -22.01 29.87 -17.78
N LEU A 483 -21.04 28.98 -17.75
CA LEU A 483 -20.47 28.37 -16.58
C LEU A 483 -19.57 29.49 -16.08
N ASP A 484 -19.76 29.93 -14.83
CA ASP A 484 -19.14 31.11 -14.21
C ASP A 484 -17.59 31.14 -14.19
N ASN A 485 -16.93 30.33 -15.02
CA ASN A 485 -15.51 30.31 -15.33
C ASN A 485 -15.16 30.99 -16.67
N ALA A 486 -16.13 31.55 -17.40
CA ALA A 486 -15.85 32.32 -18.63
C ALA A 486 -15.04 33.57 -18.29
N ARG A 487 -13.70 33.49 -18.40
CA ARG A 487 -12.75 34.61 -18.33
C ARG A 487 -13.03 35.58 -17.17
N GLY A 488 -12.88 35.16 -15.91
CA GLY A 488 -13.33 36.09 -14.88
C GLY A 488 -13.39 35.70 -13.42
N ASN A 489 -13.18 34.44 -13.00
CA ASN A 489 -13.02 34.15 -11.58
C ASN A 489 -12.64 32.69 -11.30
N THR A 490 -11.65 32.50 -10.43
CA THR A 490 -11.38 31.28 -9.64
C THR A 490 -11.54 29.94 -10.39
N TYR A 491 -10.46 29.49 -11.02
CA TYR A 491 -10.10 28.08 -10.84
C TYR A 491 -10.09 27.85 -9.32
N GLY A 492 -10.93 26.95 -8.81
CA GLY A 492 -10.82 26.52 -7.42
C GLY A 492 -9.39 26.01 -7.17
N ARG A 493 -8.98 25.90 -5.90
CA ARG A 493 -7.63 25.47 -5.47
C ARG A 493 -7.03 24.25 -6.23
N SER A 494 -7.84 23.44 -6.91
CA SER A 494 -7.46 22.25 -7.69
C SER A 494 -7.25 22.45 -9.18
N GLY A 495 -7.79 23.50 -9.80
CA GLY A 495 -7.61 23.78 -11.21
C GLY A 495 -8.13 22.77 -12.27
N SER A 496 -9.24 22.07 -12.02
CA SER A 496 -9.77 21.05 -12.95
C SER A 496 -10.76 21.57 -14.01
N GLY A 497 -11.12 22.86 -14.07
CA GLY A 497 -12.08 23.40 -15.05
C GLY A 497 -13.54 22.91 -14.90
N GLY A 498 -13.78 21.79 -14.20
CA GLY A 498 -15.08 21.19 -13.90
C GLY A 498 -14.98 19.68 -13.65
N THR A 499 -16.11 18.99 -13.54
CA THR A 499 -16.19 17.51 -13.58
C THR A 499 -17.33 17.12 -14.50
N LEU A 500 -17.08 16.14 -15.37
CA LEU A 500 -18.05 15.60 -16.32
C LEU A 500 -18.17 14.10 -16.10
N PHE A 501 -19.40 13.59 -16.03
CA PHE A 501 -19.67 12.16 -16.07
C PHE A 501 -20.96 11.84 -16.83
N LEU A 502 -21.02 10.62 -17.36
CA LEU A 502 -22.14 10.11 -18.15
C LEU A 502 -22.92 9.06 -17.36
N TRP A 503 -24.24 9.18 -17.37
CA TRP A 503 -25.14 8.21 -16.73
C TRP A 503 -26.49 8.15 -17.42
N LYS A 504 -26.92 6.94 -17.82
CA LYS A 504 -28.24 6.62 -18.40
C LYS A 504 -28.73 7.68 -19.42
N GLY A 505 -27.96 7.89 -20.50
CA GLY A 505 -28.36 8.83 -21.56
C GLY A 505 -28.26 10.31 -21.18
N LYS A 506 -27.52 10.67 -20.13
CA LYS A 506 -27.29 12.06 -19.71
C LYS A 506 -25.82 12.35 -19.46
N ALA A 507 -25.45 13.61 -19.62
CA ALA A 507 -24.16 14.17 -19.25
C ALA A 507 -24.35 15.16 -18.09
N PHE A 508 -23.68 14.91 -16.97
CA PHE A 508 -23.71 15.78 -15.79
C PHE A 508 -22.40 16.55 -15.74
N PHE A 509 -22.49 17.87 -15.89
CA PHE A 509 -21.34 18.75 -15.83
C PHE A 509 -21.45 19.67 -14.63
N THR A 510 -20.41 19.69 -13.79
CA THR A 510 -20.37 20.45 -12.55
C THR A 510 -19.16 21.38 -12.50
N SER A 511 -19.42 22.64 -12.20
CA SER A 511 -18.44 23.66 -11.84
C SER A 511 -19.00 24.54 -10.71
N ARG A 512 -19.30 25.84 -10.93
CA ARG A 512 -20.11 26.69 -10.02
C ARG A 512 -21.60 26.41 -10.25
N GLY A 513 -22.01 25.20 -9.87
CA GLY A 513 -23.34 24.65 -10.17
C GLY A 513 -23.26 23.44 -11.09
N THR A 514 -24.40 22.80 -11.33
CA THR A 514 -24.51 21.59 -12.14
C THR A 514 -25.52 21.80 -13.25
N VAL A 515 -25.15 21.41 -14.46
CA VAL A 515 -26.06 21.29 -15.60
C VAL A 515 -26.16 19.82 -15.97
N CYS A 516 -27.38 19.36 -16.21
CA CYS A 516 -27.65 18.06 -16.79
C CYS A 516 -28.08 18.25 -18.24
N LEU A 517 -27.36 17.59 -19.14
CA LEU A 517 -27.61 17.61 -20.58
C LEU A 517 -28.10 16.25 -21.05
N SER A 518 -29.03 16.26 -21.99
CA SER A 518 -29.41 15.08 -22.76
C SER A 518 -28.21 14.62 -23.58
N LEU A 519 -27.82 13.35 -23.43
CA LEU A 519 -26.70 12.80 -24.18
C LEU A 519 -27.05 12.58 -25.66
N ALA A 520 -28.34 12.57 -26.00
CA ALA A 520 -28.82 12.39 -27.37
C ALA A 520 -28.59 13.64 -28.23
N ASP A 521 -28.83 14.83 -27.70
CA ASP A 521 -28.87 16.08 -28.47
C ASP A 521 -28.22 17.29 -27.78
N GLY A 522 -27.63 17.11 -26.60
CA GLY A 522 -26.93 18.17 -25.87
C GLY A 522 -27.83 19.24 -25.27
N LYS A 523 -29.16 19.06 -25.33
CA LYS A 523 -30.11 20.00 -24.74
C LYS A 523 -30.07 19.93 -23.22
N GLU A 524 -30.19 21.08 -22.58
CA GLU A 524 -30.33 21.17 -21.14
C GLU A 524 -31.62 20.48 -20.70
N VAL A 525 -31.48 19.51 -19.80
CA VAL A 525 -32.61 18.86 -19.11
C VAL A 525 -32.98 19.71 -17.88
N TRP A 526 -31.97 20.09 -17.10
CA TRP A 526 -32.11 20.97 -15.95
C TRP A 526 -30.76 21.59 -15.56
N ARG A 527 -30.83 22.63 -14.74
CA ARG A 527 -29.68 23.30 -14.14
C ARG A 527 -29.94 23.67 -12.70
N SER A 528 -28.94 23.47 -11.86
CA SER A 528 -28.94 23.87 -10.46
C SER A 528 -27.71 24.71 -10.14
N PRO A 529 -27.85 26.04 -9.97
CA PRO A 529 -26.73 26.94 -9.67
C PRO A 529 -26.06 26.67 -8.32
N ARG A 530 -26.78 26.06 -7.37
CA ARG A 530 -26.30 25.79 -6.00
C ARG A 530 -25.70 24.39 -5.84
N LEU A 531 -26.03 23.47 -6.73
CA LEU A 531 -25.51 22.10 -6.72
C LEU A 531 -24.15 22.08 -7.40
N GLY A 532 -23.07 22.24 -6.65
CA GLY A 532 -21.73 22.26 -7.24
C GLY A 532 -20.60 22.64 -6.29
N TYR A 533 -20.92 22.99 -5.05
CA TYR A 533 -19.95 23.22 -3.98
C TYR A 533 -20.16 22.22 -2.84
N SER A 534 -19.21 21.30 -2.63
CA SER A 534 -19.15 20.42 -1.46
C SER A 534 -17.86 20.66 -0.68
N GLY A 535 -17.87 20.21 0.57
CA GLY A 535 -16.93 20.65 1.61
C GLY A 535 -15.49 20.19 1.43
N GLY A 536 -15.12 19.55 0.31
CA GLY A 536 -13.77 19.06 -0.04
C GLY A 536 -12.68 20.11 0.15
N PHE A 537 -11.62 19.81 0.91
CA PHE A 537 -10.50 20.74 1.03
C PHE A 537 -9.72 20.75 -0.29
N GLY A 538 -9.96 21.76 -1.13
CA GLY A 538 -9.18 22.00 -2.35
C GLY A 538 -9.66 21.31 -3.64
N HIS A 539 -10.53 20.31 -3.59
CA HIS A 539 -11.04 19.58 -4.77
C HIS A 539 -12.48 19.97 -5.16
N PRO A 540 -12.89 19.78 -6.43
CA PRO A 540 -14.28 19.99 -6.86
C PRO A 540 -15.21 19.00 -6.18
N THR A 541 -16.51 19.33 -6.19
CA THR A 541 -17.55 18.47 -5.63
C THR A 541 -17.50 17.05 -6.19
N GLY A 542 -17.43 16.05 -5.31
CA GLY A 542 -17.64 14.65 -5.64
C GLY A 542 -19.13 14.38 -5.85
N LEU A 543 -19.65 14.72 -7.02
CA LEU A 543 -20.97 14.24 -7.45
C LEU A 543 -20.87 12.82 -7.97
N ARG A 544 -21.86 11.99 -7.62
CA ARG A 544 -21.94 10.59 -8.04
C ARG A 544 -23.38 10.13 -8.08
N VAL A 545 -23.71 9.24 -9.02
CA VAL A 545 -25.04 8.68 -9.16
C VAL A 545 -25.04 7.23 -8.71
N VAL A 546 -25.98 6.88 -7.83
CA VAL A 546 -26.27 5.50 -7.45
C VAL A 546 -27.75 5.24 -7.78
N GLY A 547 -28.01 4.25 -8.64
CA GLY A 547 -29.34 3.99 -9.17
C GLY A 547 -29.89 5.15 -10.01
N ASN A 548 -30.81 5.94 -9.45
CA ASN A 548 -31.41 7.12 -10.08
C ASN A 548 -31.25 8.40 -9.24
N ILE A 549 -30.45 8.34 -8.17
CA ILE A 549 -30.26 9.45 -7.23
C ILE A 549 -28.83 9.99 -7.39
N LEU A 550 -28.73 11.31 -7.50
CA LEU A 550 -27.48 12.05 -7.50
C LEU A 550 -27.11 12.42 -6.07
N TYR A 551 -25.92 12.02 -5.64
CA TYR A 551 -25.39 12.25 -4.30
C TYR A 551 -24.27 13.28 -4.31
N THR A 552 -24.23 14.09 -3.26
CA THR A 552 -23.09 14.96 -2.92
C THR A 552 -22.21 14.31 -1.86
N ASP A 553 -21.01 14.85 -1.62
CA ASP A 553 -20.14 14.40 -0.52
C ASP A 553 -20.75 14.61 0.87
N ASN A 554 -21.70 15.54 1.00
CA ASN A 554 -22.47 15.76 2.23
C ASN A 554 -23.71 14.87 2.30
N VAL A 555 -23.78 13.84 1.45
CA VAL A 555 -24.88 12.86 1.35
C VAL A 555 -26.28 13.45 1.10
N ASN A 556 -26.33 14.70 0.62
CA ASN A 556 -27.55 15.27 0.03
C ASN A 556 -27.92 14.53 -1.26
N GLN A 557 -29.22 14.37 -1.48
CA GLN A 557 -29.84 13.59 -2.55
C GLN A 557 -30.61 14.51 -3.49
N PHE A 558 -30.41 14.29 -4.78
CA PHE A 558 -31.09 15.02 -5.86
C PHE A 558 -31.62 14.03 -6.90
N ASP A 559 -32.76 14.35 -7.49
CA ASP A 559 -33.33 13.55 -8.57
C ASP A 559 -32.52 13.74 -9.86
N THR A 560 -32.15 12.65 -10.53
CA THR A 560 -31.35 12.73 -11.76
C THR A 560 -32.12 13.20 -12.99
N GLN A 561 -33.46 13.18 -12.96
CA GLN A 561 -34.35 13.63 -14.02
C GLN A 561 -34.69 15.11 -13.91
N THR A 562 -34.92 15.63 -12.70
CA THR A 562 -35.37 17.02 -12.49
C THR A 562 -34.31 17.94 -11.88
N GLY A 563 -33.31 17.38 -11.19
CA GLY A 563 -32.34 18.16 -10.41
C GLY A 563 -32.91 18.70 -9.10
N GLU A 564 -34.15 18.36 -8.75
CA GLU A 564 -34.79 18.77 -7.51
C GLU A 564 -34.17 18.06 -6.30
N ALA A 565 -34.10 18.79 -5.18
CA ALA A 565 -33.61 18.23 -3.94
C ALA A 565 -34.63 17.23 -3.37
N ILE A 566 -34.18 16.00 -3.14
CA ILE A 566 -34.97 14.96 -2.47
C ILE A 566 -34.83 15.10 -0.95
N GLY A 567 -33.64 15.47 -0.48
CA GLY A 567 -33.32 15.61 0.94
C GLY A 567 -31.87 15.22 1.23
N SER A 568 -31.64 14.66 2.42
CA SER A 568 -30.36 14.07 2.82
C SER A 568 -30.55 12.59 3.11
N LEU A 569 -29.57 11.76 2.75
CA LEU A 569 -29.57 10.33 3.04
C LEU A 569 -29.72 10.04 4.54
N VAL A 570 -29.14 10.91 5.39
CA VAL A 570 -29.21 10.85 6.85
C VAL A 570 -29.67 12.18 7.44
N LYS A 571 -30.38 12.13 8.58
CA LYS A 571 -30.84 13.34 9.29
C LYS A 571 -29.70 14.16 9.88
N GLN A 572 -28.64 13.47 10.33
CA GLN A 572 -27.44 14.05 10.90
C GLN A 572 -26.23 13.41 10.21
N VAL A 573 -25.31 14.23 9.71
CA VAL A 573 -24.02 13.78 9.17
C VAL A 573 -23.01 13.69 10.31
N ALA A 574 -21.94 12.91 10.12
CA ALA A 574 -20.84 12.84 11.09
C ALA A 574 -20.30 14.24 11.42
N MET A 575 -20.08 14.52 12.71
CA MET A 575 -19.51 15.79 13.19
C MET A 575 -18.02 15.63 13.50
N GLY A 576 -17.18 16.49 12.90
CA GLY A 576 -15.85 16.81 13.43
C GLY A 576 -14.74 17.25 12.47
N GLY A 577 -13.69 17.90 13.03
CA GLY A 577 -12.40 18.25 12.41
C GLY A 577 -12.29 19.56 11.60
N THR A 578 -11.05 20.06 11.46
CA THR A 578 -10.61 21.35 10.84
C THR A 578 -11.11 21.58 9.41
N HIS A 579 -11.31 20.53 8.62
CA HIS A 579 -11.82 20.54 7.23
C HIS A 579 -12.02 19.10 6.71
N SER A 580 -12.76 18.93 5.60
CA SER A 580 -12.90 17.61 4.95
C SER A 580 -11.59 17.10 4.34
N ARG A 581 -11.56 15.84 3.91
CA ARG A 581 -10.40 15.20 3.29
C ARG A 581 -10.07 15.78 1.91
N CYS A 582 -8.79 15.73 1.60
CA CYS A 582 -8.18 16.23 0.37
C CYS A 582 -8.34 15.23 -0.80
N HIS A 583 -9.45 14.49 -0.87
CA HIS A 583 -9.78 13.59 -1.97
C HIS A 583 -11.29 13.58 -2.18
N ARG A 584 -11.77 13.02 -3.29
CA ARG A 584 -13.21 12.93 -3.59
C ARG A 584 -13.85 11.74 -2.86
N GLY A 585 -15.16 11.84 -2.61
CA GLY A 585 -15.95 10.72 -2.11
C GLY A 585 -16.26 9.73 -3.23
N VAL A 586 -16.24 8.45 -2.89
CA VAL A 586 -16.60 7.33 -3.78
C VAL A 586 -17.91 6.70 -3.33
N ALA A 587 -18.44 5.77 -4.11
CA ALA A 587 -19.62 4.99 -3.73
C ALA A 587 -19.52 3.55 -4.23
N THR A 588 -20.37 2.71 -3.65
CA THR A 588 -20.81 1.45 -4.25
C THR A 588 -22.33 1.44 -4.38
N ASP A 589 -22.89 0.42 -5.02
CA ASP A 589 -24.35 0.22 -5.04
C ASP A 589 -24.98 0.07 -3.63
N LYS A 590 -24.18 -0.25 -2.60
CA LYS A 590 -24.64 -0.36 -1.20
C LYS A 590 -24.35 0.89 -0.37
N TYR A 591 -23.21 1.54 -0.60
CA TYR A 591 -22.68 2.54 0.32
C TYR A 591 -22.29 3.84 -0.39
N ILE A 592 -22.66 4.97 0.20
CA ILE A 592 -21.96 6.23 -0.07
C ILE A 592 -20.75 6.28 0.87
N CYS A 593 -19.55 6.45 0.33
CA CYS A 593 -18.33 6.61 1.12
C CYS A 593 -18.02 8.11 1.28
N GLY A 594 -17.96 8.56 2.53
CA GLY A 594 -17.75 9.97 2.90
C GLY A 594 -16.30 10.42 2.86
N ILE A 595 -16.10 11.72 3.04
CA ILE A 595 -14.79 12.39 3.06
C ILE A 595 -14.64 13.33 4.26
N ARG A 596 -15.47 13.20 5.31
CA ARG A 596 -15.49 14.20 6.38
C ARG A 596 -14.25 14.10 7.23
N PHE A 597 -14.02 12.93 7.83
CA PHE A 597 -12.94 12.74 8.80
C PHE A 597 -12.09 11.52 8.49
N GLY A 598 -12.65 10.40 8.06
CA GLY A 598 -11.86 9.23 7.67
C GLY A 598 -12.37 8.73 6.34
N ILE A 599 -12.88 7.51 6.35
CA ILE A 599 -13.91 7.07 5.43
C ILE A 599 -15.17 6.75 6.24
N GLU A 600 -16.26 7.44 5.94
CA GLU A 600 -17.57 7.11 6.53
C GLU A 600 -18.35 6.22 5.57
N PHE A 601 -19.00 5.18 6.08
CA PHE A 601 -19.88 4.32 5.28
C PHE A 601 -21.33 4.68 5.59
N TYR A 602 -22.04 5.23 4.61
CA TYR A 602 -23.49 5.48 4.68
C TYR A 602 -24.23 4.41 3.90
N ASP A 603 -24.97 3.56 4.60
CA ASP A 603 -25.77 2.50 3.99
C ASP A 603 -27.02 3.11 3.35
N ILE A 604 -27.15 2.90 2.03
CA ILE A 604 -28.21 3.49 1.23
C ILE A 604 -29.58 2.91 1.60
N ALA A 605 -29.65 1.59 1.81
CA ALA A 605 -30.89 0.90 2.12
C ALA A 605 -31.37 1.25 3.54
N GLN A 606 -30.44 1.31 4.50
CA GLN A 606 -30.74 1.58 5.90
C GLN A 606 -30.87 3.08 6.22
N LYS A 607 -30.50 3.97 5.30
CA LYS A 607 -30.52 5.44 5.47
C LYS A 607 -29.82 5.89 6.76
N LYS A 608 -28.66 5.30 7.04
CA LYS A 608 -27.87 5.58 8.24
C LYS A 608 -26.38 5.46 7.97
N MET A 609 -25.57 6.14 8.78
CA MET A 609 -24.14 5.86 8.83
C MET A 609 -23.91 4.57 9.62
N VAL A 610 -23.15 3.63 9.05
CA VAL A 610 -22.86 2.33 9.66
C VAL A 610 -21.42 2.23 10.17
N SER A 611 -20.53 3.13 9.74
CA SER A 611 -19.13 3.20 10.20
C SER A 611 -18.54 4.59 9.97
N ASP A 612 -17.64 5.03 10.84
CA ASP A 612 -16.78 6.20 10.67
C ASP A 612 -15.31 5.85 10.95
N ASP A 613 -14.62 5.31 9.96
CA ASP A 613 -13.27 4.77 10.12
C ASP A 613 -12.22 5.90 10.11
N ARG A 614 -12.19 6.69 11.19
CA ARG A 614 -11.31 7.87 11.40
C ARG A 614 -9.83 7.53 11.47
N TRP A 615 -9.53 6.25 11.73
CA TRP A 615 -8.20 5.66 11.76
C TRP A 615 -7.65 5.34 10.36
N LEU A 616 -8.44 5.57 9.30
CA LEU A 616 -8.02 5.47 7.90
C LEU A 616 -7.78 6.84 7.24
N ARG A 617 -6.75 6.91 6.39
CA ARG A 617 -6.55 8.03 5.46
C ARG A 617 -5.71 7.58 4.27
N SER A 618 -6.26 7.72 3.07
CA SER A 618 -5.55 7.41 1.83
C SER A 618 -4.81 8.63 1.26
N ALA A 619 -4.04 8.43 0.19
CA ALA A 619 -3.30 9.49 -0.50
C ALA A 619 -4.24 10.64 -0.92
N CYS A 620 -3.72 11.87 -0.84
CA CYS A 620 -4.43 13.06 -1.31
C CYS A 620 -4.76 12.92 -2.80
N ALA A 621 -5.81 13.59 -3.25
CA ALA A 621 -6.43 13.51 -4.57
C ALA A 621 -7.00 12.12 -4.94
N LEU A 622 -6.24 11.04 -4.74
CA LEU A 622 -6.64 9.67 -5.09
C LEU A 622 -7.78 9.12 -4.22
N GLY A 623 -7.65 9.19 -2.89
CA GLY A 623 -8.64 8.63 -1.98
C GLY A 623 -8.68 7.09 -1.95
N TYR A 624 -9.87 6.53 -1.72
CA TYR A 624 -10.08 5.09 -1.51
C TYR A 624 -10.68 4.42 -2.74
N ILE A 625 -10.40 3.12 -2.92
CA ILE A 625 -10.89 2.35 -4.05
C ILE A 625 -11.66 1.11 -3.57
N PRO A 626 -13.00 1.10 -3.66
CA PRO A 626 -13.83 -0.06 -3.33
C PRO A 626 -13.97 -1.00 -4.54
N ALA A 627 -13.25 -2.12 -4.54
CA ALA A 627 -13.25 -3.09 -5.64
C ALA A 627 -12.78 -4.49 -5.19
N ASN A 628 -13.12 -5.51 -5.96
CA ASN A 628 -12.80 -6.92 -5.69
C ASN A 628 -13.30 -7.44 -4.32
N GLY A 629 -14.36 -6.83 -3.77
CA GLY A 629 -14.87 -7.09 -2.43
C GLY A 629 -14.01 -6.51 -1.31
N LEU A 630 -13.00 -5.71 -1.66
CA LEU A 630 -12.01 -5.13 -0.77
C LEU A 630 -12.03 -3.59 -0.83
N LEU A 631 -11.64 -2.96 0.25
CA LEU A 631 -11.35 -1.53 0.29
C LEU A 631 -9.84 -1.33 0.22
N TYR A 632 -9.35 -0.77 -0.89
CA TYR A 632 -7.94 -0.43 -1.06
C TYR A 632 -7.62 0.96 -0.47
N HIS A 633 -6.54 1.01 0.30
CA HIS A 633 -6.03 2.18 1.01
C HIS A 633 -4.55 2.36 0.70
N THR A 634 -4.15 3.49 0.13
CA THR A 634 -2.73 3.79 -0.12
C THR A 634 -2.10 4.50 1.08
N PRO A 635 -0.77 4.46 1.25
CA PRO A 635 -0.09 5.25 2.26
C PRO A 635 -0.39 6.75 2.05
N ASP A 636 -0.29 7.55 3.10
CA ASP A 636 -0.54 8.99 3.04
C ASP A 636 0.63 9.81 3.61
N PRO A 637 0.83 11.05 3.12
CA PRO A 637 1.96 11.89 3.50
C PRO A 637 1.68 12.84 4.69
N CYS A 638 0.46 12.83 5.24
CA CYS A 638 -0.07 13.93 6.04
C CYS A 638 0.38 13.89 7.49
N ALA A 639 0.85 15.02 8.03
CA ALA A 639 1.27 15.12 9.44
C ALA A 639 0.11 15.24 10.46
N CYS A 640 -1.13 15.47 10.02
CA CYS A 640 -2.27 15.43 10.94
C CYS A 640 -2.38 14.01 11.54
N TRP A 641 -2.79 13.79 12.79
CA TRP A 641 -3.17 12.44 13.28
C TRP A 641 -2.13 11.31 13.13
N MET A 642 -0.82 11.59 13.15
CA MET A 642 0.24 10.59 12.90
C MET A 642 0.25 9.38 13.84
N GLY A 643 -0.27 9.53 15.07
CA GLY A 643 -0.40 8.45 16.05
C GLY A 643 -1.71 7.65 15.94
N ALA A 644 -2.63 8.08 15.09
CA ALA A 644 -3.99 7.56 15.00
C ALA A 644 -4.23 6.61 13.81
N ARG A 645 -3.39 6.66 12.79
CA ARG A 645 -3.71 6.06 11.49
C ARG A 645 -2.94 4.79 11.21
N VAL A 646 -3.56 3.87 10.46
CA VAL A 646 -2.81 2.82 9.79
C VAL A 646 -1.84 3.42 8.77
N ARG A 647 -0.68 2.77 8.62
CA ARG A 647 0.37 3.18 7.70
C ARG A 647 0.59 2.13 6.63
N GLY A 648 0.97 2.59 5.44
CA GLY A 648 1.28 1.79 4.26
C GLY A 648 0.08 1.37 3.43
N PHE A 649 0.31 0.44 2.50
CA PHE A 649 -0.66 0.05 1.50
C PHE A 649 -1.43 -1.18 1.96
N HIS A 650 -2.74 -1.02 2.19
CA HIS A 650 -3.63 -2.05 2.70
C HIS A 650 -4.75 -2.40 1.72
N ALA A 651 -5.19 -3.66 1.78
CA ALA A 651 -6.52 -4.06 1.37
C ALA A 651 -7.30 -4.58 2.57
N PHE A 652 -8.48 -4.00 2.81
CA PHE A 652 -9.37 -4.38 3.90
C PHE A 652 -10.58 -5.16 3.40
N GLY A 653 -10.99 -6.16 4.17
CA GLY A 653 -12.24 -6.89 3.99
C GLY A 653 -13.34 -6.43 4.97
N PRO A 654 -14.61 -6.62 4.60
CA PRO A 654 -15.77 -6.14 5.36
C PRO A 654 -16.12 -7.00 6.59
N LYS A 655 -15.63 -8.24 6.64
CA LYS A 655 -16.00 -9.24 7.67
C LYS A 655 -14.75 -9.71 8.42
N ALA A 656 -14.75 -9.57 9.74
CA ALA A 656 -13.77 -10.19 10.62
C ALA A 656 -14.04 -11.70 10.75
N PRO A 657 -13.02 -12.52 11.07
CA PRO A 657 -13.25 -13.92 11.41
C PRO A 657 -14.32 -14.10 12.50
N GLU A 658 -15.20 -15.07 12.35
CA GLU A 658 -16.15 -15.46 13.39
C GLU A 658 -15.42 -16.33 14.41
N LEU A 659 -14.83 -15.69 15.41
CA LEU A 659 -14.06 -16.32 16.49
C LEU A 659 -14.48 -15.70 17.82
N ASP A 660 -14.50 -16.51 18.88
CA ASP A 660 -14.45 -15.97 20.24
C ASP A 660 -12.99 -15.56 20.53
N TYR A 661 -12.74 -14.26 20.41
CA TYR A 661 -11.41 -13.69 20.59
C TYR A 661 -10.93 -13.74 22.05
N ASP A 662 -11.85 -13.78 23.01
CA ASP A 662 -11.51 -13.77 24.44
C ASP A 662 -11.38 -15.20 24.99
N ALA A 663 -12.23 -16.11 24.54
CA ALA A 663 -12.15 -17.52 24.86
C ALA A 663 -11.82 -18.33 23.60
N ALA A 664 -10.56 -18.27 23.12
CA ALA A 664 -10.18 -19.21 22.06
C ALA A 664 -10.32 -20.64 22.62
N PRO A 665 -11.25 -21.46 22.10
CA PRO A 665 -11.66 -22.68 22.77
C PRO A 665 -10.56 -23.75 22.70
N GLY A 666 -10.21 -24.37 23.83
CA GLY A 666 -9.68 -25.73 23.89
C GLY A 666 -8.32 -26.04 23.23
N VAL A 667 -7.51 -25.05 22.84
CA VAL A 667 -6.18 -25.30 22.25
C VAL A 667 -5.09 -25.17 23.32
N ASP A 668 -4.28 -26.22 23.49
CA ASP A 668 -3.00 -26.08 24.18
C ASP A 668 -2.15 -25.07 23.41
N ARG A 669 -1.98 -23.87 23.98
CA ARG A 669 -1.25 -22.77 23.37
C ARG A 669 0.25 -22.94 23.50
N LEU A 670 0.71 -23.88 24.33
CA LEU A 670 2.10 -24.02 24.73
C LEU A 670 2.69 -25.31 24.15
N ASP A 671 3.57 -25.16 23.17
CA ASP A 671 4.36 -26.29 22.69
C ASP A 671 5.69 -26.33 23.45
N LYS A 672 5.97 -27.47 24.11
CA LYS A 672 7.26 -27.74 24.75
C LYS A 672 8.26 -28.28 23.73
N GLY A 673 9.44 -27.68 23.71
CA GLY A 673 10.55 -28.12 22.87
C GLY A 673 11.57 -28.99 23.63
N PRO A 674 12.59 -29.52 22.93
CA PRO A 674 13.60 -30.41 23.50
C PRO A 674 14.47 -29.78 24.61
N ALA A 675 14.47 -28.45 24.76
CA ALA A 675 15.21 -27.77 25.81
C ALA A 675 14.35 -27.36 27.02
N PHE A 676 13.06 -27.70 27.05
CA PHE A 676 12.09 -27.22 28.05
C PHE A 676 12.57 -27.35 29.50
N ASP A 677 13.06 -28.54 29.88
CA ASP A 677 13.44 -28.82 31.27
C ASP A 677 14.79 -28.19 31.66
N ARG A 678 15.73 -28.06 30.70
CA ARG A 678 17.08 -27.54 30.98
C ARG A 678 17.19 -26.03 30.91
N VAL A 679 16.32 -25.36 30.17
CA VAL A 679 16.39 -23.90 29.96
C VAL A 679 16.30 -23.12 31.29
N GLN A 680 15.69 -23.74 32.30
CA GLN A 680 15.51 -23.21 33.66
C GLN A 680 16.84 -23.05 34.43
N GLY A 681 17.91 -23.73 34.00
CA GLY A 681 19.22 -23.74 34.64
C GLY A 681 20.39 -23.47 33.70
N SER A 682 20.15 -22.86 32.53
CA SER A 682 21.19 -22.60 31.53
C SER A 682 22.35 -21.79 32.12
N GLY A 683 23.58 -22.09 31.70
CA GLY A 683 24.80 -21.53 32.30
C GLY A 683 25.17 -20.12 31.84
N LEU A 684 24.56 -19.60 30.77
CA LEU A 684 24.84 -18.25 30.30
C LEU A 684 24.15 -17.22 31.21
N ARG A 685 24.91 -16.20 31.61
CA ARG A 685 24.46 -15.10 32.47
C ARG A 685 24.87 -13.78 31.84
N SER A 686 23.96 -12.81 31.90
CA SER A 686 24.25 -11.44 31.49
C SER A 686 25.21 -10.81 32.49
N GLN A 687 26.15 -10.01 32.01
CA GLN A 687 26.99 -9.13 32.81
C GLN A 687 26.43 -7.70 32.82
N GLU A 688 26.93 -6.84 33.71
CA GLU A 688 26.48 -5.44 33.81
C GLU A 688 26.78 -4.63 32.54
N ILE A 689 27.84 -4.98 31.81
CA ILE A 689 28.26 -4.30 30.58
C ILE A 689 27.57 -4.84 29.32
N ASP A 690 26.74 -5.87 29.45
CA ASP A 690 26.07 -6.52 28.31
C ASP A 690 24.94 -5.62 27.76
N TRP A 691 24.50 -5.95 26.54
CA TRP A 691 23.36 -5.34 25.86
C TRP A 691 22.27 -6.41 25.62
N PRO A 692 21.56 -6.85 26.68
CA PRO A 692 20.72 -8.05 26.65
C PRO A 692 19.39 -7.89 25.90
N VAL A 693 18.94 -6.67 25.63
CA VAL A 693 17.69 -6.41 24.90
C VAL A 693 17.81 -5.23 23.94
N TYR A 694 16.79 -5.04 23.11
CA TYR A 694 16.71 -3.88 22.21
C TYR A 694 16.85 -2.57 23.00
N ARG A 695 17.77 -1.69 22.56
CA ARG A 695 18.13 -0.44 23.26
C ARG A 695 18.57 -0.62 24.72
N HIS A 696 19.38 -1.65 24.98
CA HIS A 696 20.07 -1.95 26.24
C HIS A 696 19.20 -2.57 27.35
N ASP A 697 18.10 -1.92 27.72
CA ASP A 697 17.24 -2.34 28.84
C ASP A 697 15.75 -2.24 28.50
N ILE A 698 14.88 -2.72 29.41
CA ILE A 698 13.42 -2.71 29.20
C ILE A 698 12.81 -1.30 29.10
N ALA A 699 13.53 -0.29 29.61
CA ALA A 699 13.19 1.13 29.47
C ALA A 699 13.70 1.73 28.15
N ARG A 700 14.49 0.96 27.39
CA ARG A 700 15.09 1.33 26.11
C ARG A 700 15.97 2.56 26.23
N SER A 701 16.72 2.68 27.32
CA SER A 701 17.57 3.84 27.60
C SER A 701 18.59 4.14 26.49
N GLY A 702 19.03 3.10 25.77
CA GLY A 702 20.11 3.21 24.79
C GLY A 702 21.46 3.57 25.43
N GLN A 703 21.60 3.42 26.73
CA GLN A 703 22.80 3.81 27.49
C GLN A 703 23.47 2.57 28.09
N ALA A 704 24.76 2.36 27.78
CA ALA A 704 25.58 1.36 28.47
C ALA A 704 26.53 2.04 29.47
N SER A 705 26.82 1.35 30.57
CA SER A 705 27.80 1.80 31.59
C SER A 705 29.26 1.50 31.21
N ALA A 706 29.49 0.93 30.02
CA ALA A 706 30.81 0.51 29.57
C ALA A 706 31.71 1.69 29.15
N PRO A 707 32.97 1.78 29.62
CA PRO A 707 33.90 2.80 29.15
C PRO A 707 34.33 2.53 27.70
N VAL A 708 34.24 3.54 26.83
CA VAL A 708 34.66 3.45 25.42
C VAL A 708 35.91 4.31 25.22
N GLY A 709 37.04 3.66 24.90
CA GLY A 709 38.31 4.35 24.61
C GLY A 709 38.33 4.96 23.20
N LEU A 710 39.16 6.00 22.98
CA LEU A 710 39.25 6.71 21.70
C LEU A 710 40.00 5.93 20.59
N GLY A 711 40.82 4.94 20.96
CA GLY A 711 41.64 4.14 20.04
C GLY A 711 40.94 2.90 19.48
N LEU A 712 39.69 3.02 19.04
CA LEU A 712 38.91 1.88 18.53
C LEU A 712 39.49 1.35 17.22
N LYS A 713 39.59 0.02 17.12
CA LYS A 713 39.95 -0.70 15.90
C LYS A 713 39.01 -1.89 15.72
N PRO A 714 38.65 -2.27 14.48
CA PRO A 714 37.84 -3.46 14.25
C PRO A 714 38.48 -4.69 14.91
N LYS A 715 37.76 -5.34 15.84
CA LYS A 715 38.23 -6.57 16.50
C LYS A 715 37.97 -7.80 15.62
N TRP A 716 36.79 -7.86 15.02
CA TRP A 716 36.39 -8.87 14.05
C TRP A 716 35.27 -8.34 13.15
N THR A 717 34.98 -9.05 12.06
CA THR A 717 33.84 -8.77 11.17
C THR A 717 33.25 -10.10 10.72
N ALA A 718 31.92 -10.19 10.68
CA ALA A 718 31.20 -11.38 10.27
C ALA A 718 30.26 -11.08 9.10
N LYS A 719 30.29 -11.91 8.05
CA LYS A 719 29.39 -11.78 6.89
C LYS A 719 28.18 -12.68 7.05
N ILE A 720 27.11 -12.13 7.63
CA ILE A 720 25.86 -12.87 7.91
C ILE A 720 24.89 -12.81 6.72
N GLY A 721 24.89 -11.69 5.99
CA GLY A 721 24.05 -11.46 4.82
C GLY A 721 22.59 -11.13 5.17
N GLY A 722 21.86 -10.58 4.20
CA GLY A 722 20.45 -10.21 4.37
C GLY A 722 20.23 -8.94 5.19
N VAL A 723 18.98 -8.71 5.59
CA VAL A 723 18.57 -7.54 6.36
C VAL A 723 18.55 -7.91 7.85
N LEU A 724 19.48 -7.36 8.62
CA LEU A 724 19.66 -7.71 10.03
C LEU A 724 18.85 -6.80 10.96
N THR A 725 18.44 -7.34 12.10
CA THR A 725 18.04 -6.53 13.26
C THR A 725 19.28 -5.99 13.97
N PRO A 726 19.13 -4.93 14.81
CA PRO A 726 20.19 -4.55 15.74
C PRO A 726 20.62 -5.73 16.62
N PRO A 727 21.93 -5.84 16.96
CA PRO A 727 22.44 -6.96 17.72
C PRO A 727 22.06 -6.89 19.19
N VAL A 728 21.81 -8.05 19.78
CA VAL A 728 21.75 -8.27 21.23
C VAL A 728 23.02 -8.98 21.65
N ILE A 729 23.72 -8.47 22.66
CA ILE A 729 25.02 -8.97 23.07
C ILE A 729 24.96 -9.30 24.56
N ALA A 730 24.90 -10.57 24.91
CA ALA A 730 24.86 -11.00 26.30
C ALA A 730 25.42 -12.41 26.48
N GLY A 731 25.96 -12.70 27.67
CA GLY A 731 26.48 -14.03 28.00
C GLY A 731 27.57 -14.50 27.02
N GLY A 732 28.40 -13.58 26.52
CA GLY A 732 29.46 -13.89 25.54
C GLY A 732 28.97 -14.25 24.13
N ARG A 733 27.71 -13.95 23.81
CA ARG A 733 27.08 -14.21 22.50
C ARG A 733 26.58 -12.92 21.86
N VAL A 734 26.44 -12.96 20.53
CA VAL A 734 25.76 -11.93 19.72
C VAL A 734 24.60 -12.59 19.00
N PHE A 735 23.39 -12.07 19.18
CA PHE A 735 22.18 -12.55 18.54
C PHE A 735 21.65 -11.51 17.55
N VAL A 736 21.37 -11.95 16.33
CA VAL A 736 20.75 -11.12 15.28
C VAL A 736 19.69 -11.93 14.54
N SER A 737 18.60 -11.28 14.14
CA SER A 737 17.61 -11.87 13.24
C SER A 737 17.91 -11.45 11.81
N ARG A 738 17.87 -12.38 10.85
CA ARG A 738 17.85 -12.08 9.41
C ARG A 738 16.40 -12.01 8.96
N LYS A 739 15.88 -10.80 8.81
CA LYS A 739 14.48 -10.53 8.50
C LYS A 739 14.06 -11.18 7.18
N ASP A 740 14.92 -11.13 6.16
CA ASP A 740 14.66 -11.66 4.82
C ASP A 740 14.67 -13.19 4.73
N ALA A 741 15.48 -13.83 5.57
CA ALA A 741 15.68 -15.27 5.57
C ALA A 741 14.91 -15.99 6.70
N ASN A 742 14.07 -15.29 7.48
CA ASN A 742 13.31 -15.87 8.60
C ASN A 742 14.18 -16.75 9.53
N GLU A 743 15.29 -16.22 10.02
CA GLU A 743 16.17 -16.96 10.94
C GLU A 743 16.81 -16.09 12.03
N ILE A 744 17.12 -16.71 13.17
CA ILE A 744 17.97 -16.16 14.23
C ILE A 744 19.37 -16.75 14.07
N VAL A 745 20.38 -15.90 14.17
CA VAL A 745 21.79 -16.28 14.10
C VAL A 745 22.48 -15.91 15.40
N CYS A 746 23.20 -16.86 15.99
CA CYS A 746 24.05 -16.64 17.15
C CYS A 746 25.52 -16.69 16.75
N LEU A 747 26.28 -15.68 17.17
CA LEU A 747 27.72 -15.57 16.99
C LEU A 747 28.41 -15.58 18.36
N ASP A 748 29.66 -16.01 18.36
CA ASP A 748 30.57 -15.79 19.49
C ASP A 748 30.98 -14.31 19.56
N ALA A 749 30.81 -13.67 20.72
CA ALA A 749 31.11 -12.25 20.86
C ALA A 749 32.62 -11.92 20.80
N ALA A 750 33.49 -12.89 21.07
CA ALA A 750 34.94 -12.67 21.06
C ALA A 750 35.52 -12.66 19.65
N ASN A 751 34.95 -13.46 18.73
CA ASN A 751 35.53 -13.69 17.39
C ASN A 751 34.54 -13.62 16.21
N GLY A 752 33.24 -13.47 16.44
CA GLY A 752 32.22 -13.35 15.40
C GLY A 752 31.86 -14.65 14.66
N LYS A 753 32.34 -15.82 15.09
CA LYS A 753 32.02 -17.11 14.46
C LYS A 753 30.59 -17.54 14.80
N VAL A 754 29.85 -17.99 13.78
CA VAL A 754 28.51 -18.57 13.93
C VAL A 754 28.58 -19.80 14.83
N GLN A 755 27.77 -19.79 15.89
CA GLN A 755 27.62 -20.90 16.83
C GLN A 755 26.43 -21.78 16.42
N TRP A 756 25.28 -21.15 16.16
CA TRP A 756 24.07 -21.85 15.77
C TRP A 756 23.13 -20.94 14.96
N ARG A 757 22.15 -21.56 14.29
CA ARG A 757 21.08 -20.92 13.52
C ARG A 757 19.75 -21.56 13.88
N PHE A 758 18.70 -20.74 13.96
CA PHE A 758 17.33 -21.21 14.21
C PHE A 758 16.39 -20.66 13.14
N LEU A 759 15.72 -21.55 12.39
CA LEU A 759 14.79 -21.18 11.33
C LEU A 759 13.38 -20.96 11.88
N THR A 760 12.76 -19.83 11.56
CA THR A 760 11.36 -19.52 11.89
C THR A 760 10.46 -19.65 10.65
N PRO A 761 9.14 -19.88 10.82
CA PRO A 761 8.20 -19.90 9.70
C PRO A 761 8.00 -18.53 9.04
N ALA A 762 8.10 -17.45 9.81
CA ALA A 762 7.92 -16.08 9.35
C ALA A 762 8.99 -15.13 9.91
N CYS A 763 8.89 -13.84 9.56
CA CYS A 763 9.85 -12.81 9.94
C CYS A 763 9.94 -12.64 11.47
N VAL A 764 11.15 -12.43 11.98
CA VAL A 764 11.40 -11.84 13.30
C VAL A 764 11.91 -10.42 13.04
N ASP A 765 11.02 -9.44 13.25
CA ASP A 765 11.15 -8.06 12.77
C ASP A 765 12.07 -7.17 13.64
N SER A 766 12.34 -7.56 14.87
CA SER A 766 13.21 -6.83 15.81
C SER A 766 14.15 -7.74 16.60
N ALA A 767 15.06 -7.13 17.37
CA ALA A 767 16.05 -7.85 18.15
C ALA A 767 15.39 -8.74 19.25
N PRO A 768 15.90 -9.95 19.50
CA PRO A 768 15.40 -10.82 20.57
C PRO A 768 15.75 -10.28 21.97
N THR A 769 15.16 -10.86 23.01
CA THR A 769 15.44 -10.57 24.42
C THR A 769 16.24 -11.69 25.04
N PHE A 770 17.40 -11.37 25.62
CA PHE A 770 18.17 -12.31 26.44
C PHE A 770 17.79 -12.15 27.92
N ASP A 771 17.38 -13.24 28.57
CA ASP A 771 17.05 -13.23 30.00
C ASP A 771 17.41 -14.56 30.68
N ALA A 772 18.32 -14.50 31.67
CA ALA A 772 18.79 -15.67 32.42
C ALA A 772 19.20 -16.88 31.55
N GLY A 773 19.87 -16.62 30.42
CA GLY A 773 20.33 -17.65 29.47
C GLY A 773 19.25 -18.21 28.55
N ARG A 774 18.07 -17.58 28.53
CA ARG A 774 17.02 -17.77 27.52
C ARG A 774 17.13 -16.70 26.46
N LEU A 775 16.81 -17.05 25.23
CA LEU A 775 16.57 -16.11 24.15
C LEU A 775 15.09 -16.12 23.78
N LEU A 776 14.38 -15.02 24.05
CA LEU A 776 12.94 -14.88 23.84
C LEU A 776 12.64 -13.90 22.72
N PHE A 777 11.69 -14.23 21.85
CA PHE A 777 11.27 -13.34 20.78
C PHE A 777 9.87 -13.66 20.27
N GLY A 778 9.18 -12.66 19.73
CA GLY A 778 7.99 -12.87 18.92
C GLY A 778 8.30 -13.16 17.46
N CYS A 779 7.35 -13.73 16.74
CA CYS A 779 7.46 -13.94 15.31
C CYS A 779 6.16 -13.55 14.61
N ALA A 780 6.29 -13.10 13.36
CA ALA A 780 5.17 -12.75 12.52
C ALA A 780 4.24 -13.95 12.22
N ASP A 781 4.61 -15.17 12.59
CA ASP A 781 3.76 -16.37 12.52
C ASP A 781 2.70 -16.44 13.65
N GLY A 782 2.71 -15.49 14.59
CA GLY A 782 1.75 -15.42 15.70
C GLY A 782 2.21 -16.11 16.99
N TRP A 783 3.48 -16.52 17.07
CA TRP A 783 4.05 -17.19 18.23
C TRP A 783 5.08 -16.35 18.97
N VAL A 784 5.20 -16.60 20.27
CA VAL A 784 6.36 -16.23 21.10
C VAL A 784 7.23 -17.47 21.24
N TYR A 785 8.53 -17.33 21.06
CA TYR A 785 9.51 -18.40 21.17
C TYR A 785 10.44 -18.16 22.35
N CYS A 786 10.89 -19.24 22.98
CA CYS A 786 12.00 -19.27 23.92
C CYS A 786 12.98 -20.35 23.50
N LEU A 787 14.23 -19.96 23.25
CA LEU A 787 15.34 -20.85 22.95
C LEU A 787 16.32 -20.88 24.13
N ASP A 788 17.03 -22.00 24.26
CA ASP A 788 18.27 -22.04 25.02
C ASP A 788 19.32 -21.19 24.28
N ALA A 789 19.84 -20.15 24.93
CA ALA A 789 20.76 -19.22 24.29
C ALA A 789 22.13 -19.86 23.96
N ALA A 790 22.48 -20.98 24.61
CA ALA A 790 23.75 -21.65 24.41
C ALA A 790 23.83 -22.40 23.07
N ASP A 791 22.77 -23.13 22.71
CA ASP A 791 22.75 -24.03 21.55
C ASP A 791 21.62 -23.73 20.53
N GLY A 792 20.72 -22.80 20.84
CA GLY A 792 19.59 -22.41 19.99
C GLY A 792 18.43 -23.41 19.99
N ALA A 793 18.45 -24.42 20.86
CA ALA A 793 17.39 -25.41 20.93
C ALA A 793 16.09 -24.80 21.47
N LEU A 794 14.96 -25.16 20.87
CA LEU A 794 13.64 -24.71 21.30
C LEU A 794 13.34 -25.23 22.71
N ALA A 795 13.08 -24.31 23.64
CA ALA A 795 12.62 -24.64 24.98
C ALA A 795 11.10 -24.69 25.04
N TRP A 796 10.44 -23.61 24.65
CA TRP A 796 8.98 -23.55 24.48
C TRP A 796 8.59 -22.52 23.44
N LYS A 797 7.36 -22.62 22.94
CA LYS A 797 6.70 -21.54 22.20
C LYS A 797 5.23 -21.43 22.58
N PHE A 798 4.71 -20.21 22.60
CA PHE A 798 3.34 -19.89 22.97
C PHE A 798 2.58 -19.25 21.80
N ARG A 799 1.42 -19.78 21.44
CA ARG A 799 0.55 -19.23 20.39
C ARG A 799 -0.23 -18.03 20.93
N ALA A 800 0.29 -16.83 20.68
CA ALA A 800 -0.36 -15.58 21.06
C ALA A 800 -1.49 -15.19 20.10
N ALA A 801 -1.38 -15.55 18.81
CA ALA A 801 -2.48 -15.37 17.87
C ALA A 801 -3.75 -16.14 18.34
N PRO A 802 -4.95 -15.54 18.27
CA PRO A 802 -6.19 -16.20 18.63
C PRO A 802 -6.54 -17.35 17.68
N ALA A 803 -6.09 -17.30 16.41
CA ALA A 803 -6.26 -18.37 15.43
C ALA A 803 -5.10 -18.41 14.42
N ASP A 804 -4.91 -19.58 13.78
CA ASP A 804 -3.99 -19.75 12.65
C ASP A 804 -4.62 -19.24 11.36
N ILE A 805 -4.55 -17.93 11.13
CA ILE A 805 -5.03 -17.31 9.90
C ILE A 805 -3.94 -16.40 9.37
N ARG A 806 -3.54 -16.61 8.12
CA ARG A 806 -2.49 -15.85 7.45
C ARG A 806 -3.05 -14.94 6.38
N ILE A 807 -2.33 -13.85 6.19
CA ILE A 807 -2.61 -12.79 5.22
C ILE A 807 -1.35 -12.49 4.42
N GLY A 808 -1.49 -11.72 3.33
CA GLY A 808 -0.33 -11.17 2.63
C GLY A 808 0.38 -10.10 3.47
N ASP A 809 1.71 -10.18 3.56
CA ASP A 809 2.56 -9.28 4.36
C ASP A 809 3.83 -8.93 3.60
N ASP A 810 3.80 -7.80 2.90
CA ASP A 810 4.90 -7.23 2.11
C ASP A 810 5.62 -8.22 1.17
N GLY A 811 4.82 -8.91 0.35
CA GLY A 811 5.33 -9.93 -0.58
C GLY A 811 5.69 -11.25 0.09
N ARG A 812 5.25 -11.46 1.33
CA ARG A 812 5.29 -12.72 2.07
C ARG A 812 3.92 -13.01 2.65
N TYR A 813 3.85 -13.95 3.58
CA TYR A 813 2.67 -14.15 4.41
C TYR A 813 3.09 -14.13 5.88
N ALA A 814 2.14 -13.72 6.71
CA ALA A 814 2.28 -13.68 8.16
C ALA A 814 0.93 -13.98 8.79
N SER A 815 0.96 -14.29 10.09
CA SER A 815 -0.25 -14.30 10.91
C SER A 815 -0.98 -12.97 10.78
N LYS A 816 -2.30 -13.05 10.77
CA LYS A 816 -3.20 -11.92 10.89
C LYS A 816 -2.98 -11.17 12.21
N TRP A 817 -2.55 -11.91 13.24
CA TRP A 817 -2.06 -11.39 14.52
C TRP A 817 -0.57 -11.73 14.67
N PRO A 818 0.32 -10.99 14.01
CA PRO A 818 1.76 -11.20 14.18
C PRO A 818 2.16 -10.81 15.61
N VAL A 819 3.23 -11.42 16.11
CA VAL A 819 3.87 -11.01 17.38
C VAL A 819 5.18 -10.29 17.03
N HIS A 820 5.39 -9.11 17.61
CA HIS A 820 6.64 -8.37 17.44
C HIS A 820 7.83 -9.10 18.06
N GLY A 821 8.97 -9.04 17.39
CA GLY A 821 10.19 -9.76 17.75
C GLY A 821 10.69 -9.48 19.16
N SER A 822 10.59 -8.24 19.63
CA SER A 822 11.09 -7.86 20.95
C SER A 822 9.96 -8.01 21.97
N VAL A 823 10.16 -8.95 22.88
CA VAL A 823 9.27 -9.24 24.00
C VAL A 823 9.98 -8.83 25.30
N PRO A 824 9.52 -7.79 26.02
CA PRO A 824 10.15 -7.42 27.28
C PRO A 824 9.95 -8.49 28.35
N VAL A 825 10.99 -8.69 29.17
CA VAL A 825 10.96 -9.57 30.33
C VAL A 825 11.23 -8.75 31.59
N LYS A 826 10.35 -8.88 32.59
CA LYS A 826 10.48 -8.20 33.88
C LYS A 826 10.10 -9.18 34.98
N ASP A 827 10.97 -9.34 35.98
CA ASP A 827 10.75 -10.21 37.14
C ASP A 827 10.32 -11.64 36.76
N GLY A 828 10.95 -12.21 35.72
CA GLY A 828 10.63 -13.54 35.20
C GLY A 828 9.33 -13.65 34.41
N VAL A 829 8.69 -12.53 34.07
CA VAL A 829 7.46 -12.47 33.28
C VAL A 829 7.73 -11.86 31.91
N VAL A 830 7.32 -12.56 30.87
CA VAL A 830 7.33 -12.10 29.48
C VAL A 830 6.04 -11.35 29.19
N PHE A 831 6.15 -10.18 28.57
CA PHE A 831 5.02 -9.43 28.06
C PHE A 831 5.08 -9.41 26.54
N CYS A 832 3.97 -9.70 25.87
CA CYS A 832 3.90 -9.70 24.42
C CYS A 832 2.52 -9.26 23.92
N THR A 833 2.47 -8.81 22.67
CA THR A 833 1.24 -8.43 21.97
C THR A 833 1.13 -9.15 20.63
N ALA A 834 -0.10 -9.51 20.25
CA ALA A 834 -0.43 -10.10 18.95
C ALA A 834 -1.56 -9.31 18.29
N GLY A 835 -1.33 -8.81 17.07
CA GLY A 835 -2.31 -8.00 16.33
C GLY A 835 -1.68 -6.81 15.57
N ARG A 836 -2.39 -6.29 14.57
CA ARG A 836 -1.93 -5.16 13.73
C ARG A 836 -2.67 -3.84 13.98
N SER A 837 -3.86 -3.93 14.56
CA SER A 837 -4.73 -2.78 14.82
C SER A 837 -5.75 -3.16 15.88
N SER A 838 -6.08 -2.22 16.76
CA SER A 838 -7.19 -2.39 17.70
C SER A 838 -8.57 -2.31 17.04
N PHE A 839 -8.65 -1.92 15.76
CA PHE A 839 -9.91 -1.79 15.00
C PHE A 839 -10.21 -2.96 14.05
N LEU A 840 -9.25 -3.86 13.86
CA LEU A 840 -9.34 -4.96 12.90
C LEU A 840 -9.22 -6.29 13.61
N ASP A 841 -9.89 -7.31 13.08
CA ASP A 841 -9.61 -8.71 13.42
C ASP A 841 -9.72 -9.02 14.93
N GLY A 842 -10.68 -8.40 15.62
CA GLY A 842 -10.88 -8.61 17.07
C GLY A 842 -9.92 -7.83 17.96
N GLY A 843 -9.04 -7.00 17.39
CA GLY A 843 -8.16 -6.10 18.12
C GLY A 843 -6.77 -6.68 18.39
N ILE A 844 -6.12 -6.16 19.44
CA ILE A 844 -4.76 -6.57 19.84
C ILE A 844 -4.85 -7.35 21.14
N HIS A 845 -4.23 -8.52 21.19
CA HIS A 845 -4.17 -9.38 22.36
C HIS A 845 -2.85 -9.15 23.10
N ALA A 846 -2.89 -8.85 24.40
CA ALA A 846 -1.72 -8.72 25.26
C ALA A 846 -1.64 -9.88 26.24
N PHE A 847 -0.47 -10.48 26.42
CA PHE A 847 -0.26 -11.63 27.29
C PHE A 847 0.88 -11.44 28.28
N LYS A 848 0.72 -12.04 29.47
CA LYS A 848 1.77 -12.30 30.45
C LYS A 848 2.09 -13.79 30.44
N LEU A 849 3.35 -14.14 30.24
CA LEU A 849 3.82 -15.53 30.27
C LEU A 849 4.94 -15.67 31.29
N ASP A 850 4.99 -16.81 31.97
CA ASP A 850 6.16 -17.18 32.77
C ASP A 850 7.36 -17.42 31.83
N ALA A 851 8.48 -16.73 32.06
CA ALA A 851 9.63 -16.79 31.16
C ALA A 851 10.32 -18.16 31.13
N ALA A 852 10.20 -18.96 32.20
CA ALA A 852 10.83 -20.28 32.28
C ALA A 852 10.00 -21.34 31.55
N THR A 853 8.69 -21.27 31.70
CA THR A 853 7.76 -22.34 31.32
C THR A 853 6.84 -21.98 30.16
N GLY A 854 6.76 -20.70 29.77
CA GLY A 854 5.79 -20.21 28.79
C GLY A 854 4.34 -20.27 29.27
N ARG A 855 4.10 -20.59 30.55
CA ARG A 855 2.76 -20.71 31.14
C ARG A 855 2.05 -19.36 31.10
N LEU A 856 0.80 -19.35 30.65
CA LEU A 856 -0.05 -18.17 30.66
C LEU A 856 -0.32 -17.70 32.11
N LEU A 857 -0.01 -16.44 32.39
CA LEU A 857 -0.24 -15.78 33.68
C LEU A 857 -1.35 -14.73 33.61
N GLY A 858 -1.65 -14.18 32.43
CA GLY A 858 -2.71 -13.20 32.23
C GLY A 858 -2.88 -12.82 30.76
N HIS A 859 -4.06 -12.32 30.42
CA HIS A 859 -4.45 -11.90 29.07
C HIS A 859 -5.37 -10.68 29.15
N ALA A 860 -5.19 -9.74 28.23
CA ALA A 860 -6.13 -8.65 27.96
C ALA A 860 -6.30 -8.44 26.45
N ARG A 861 -7.45 -7.91 26.05
CA ARG A 861 -7.74 -7.56 24.65
C ARG A 861 -8.04 -6.07 24.52
N MET A 862 -7.49 -5.48 23.47
CA MET A 862 -7.62 -4.05 23.16
C MET A 862 -8.36 -3.92 21.83
N ASP A 863 -9.66 -3.58 21.94
CA ASP A 863 -10.60 -3.44 20.82
C ASP A 863 -11.18 -2.01 20.83
N GLY A 864 -10.99 -1.26 19.74
CA GLY A 864 -11.34 0.16 19.64
C GLY A 864 -10.22 1.13 20.05
N PRO A 865 -10.57 2.36 20.49
CA PRO A 865 -11.85 2.81 21.00
C PRO A 865 -12.91 3.04 19.91
N TRP A 866 -14.12 2.56 20.15
CA TRP A 866 -15.28 2.84 19.31
C TRP A 866 -16.03 4.04 19.86
N HIS A 867 -16.26 5.06 19.04
CA HIS A 867 -16.99 6.27 19.42
C HIS A 867 -18.42 6.22 18.88
N ASP A 868 -19.38 6.71 19.67
CA ASP A 868 -20.75 6.92 19.17
C ASP A 868 -20.74 8.09 18.17
N PHE A 869 -21.17 7.80 16.94
CA PHE A 869 -21.11 8.70 15.79
C PHE A 869 -21.76 10.06 16.03
N TYR A 870 -22.85 10.08 16.80
CA TYR A 870 -23.74 11.23 16.94
C TYR A 870 -23.63 11.90 18.32
N LYS A 871 -22.87 11.31 19.25
CA LYS A 871 -22.66 11.92 20.55
C LYS A 871 -21.49 12.91 20.47
N PRO A 872 -21.66 14.13 21.00
CA PRO A 872 -20.55 15.03 21.24
C PRO A 872 -19.48 14.31 22.06
N ASN A 873 -18.22 14.68 21.86
CA ASN A 873 -17.16 14.21 22.74
C ASN A 873 -17.51 14.65 24.18
N PRO A 874 -17.80 13.71 25.11
CA PRO A 874 -18.25 14.07 26.46
C PRO A 874 -17.17 14.78 27.28
N TYR A 875 -15.93 14.82 26.78
CA TYR A 875 -14.76 15.41 27.43
C TYR A 875 -14.46 16.84 26.94
N VAL A 876 -15.27 17.41 26.04
CA VAL A 876 -15.14 18.81 25.58
C VAL A 876 -16.36 19.61 26.07
N PRO A 877 -16.19 20.62 26.94
CA PRO A 877 -17.29 21.47 27.39
C PRO A 877 -17.94 22.21 26.21
N VAL A 878 -19.27 22.22 26.17
CA VAL A 878 -20.04 23.04 25.21
C VAL A 878 -20.41 24.35 25.90
N GLU A 879 -19.79 25.45 25.52
CA GLU A 879 -20.20 26.78 25.98
C GLU A 879 -21.25 27.38 25.05
N ALA A 880 -22.17 28.17 25.60
CA ALA A 880 -23.11 28.95 24.80
C ALA A 880 -22.54 30.37 24.58
N SER A 881 -22.60 30.88 23.36
CA SER A 881 -22.31 32.28 23.09
C SER A 881 -23.30 33.18 23.85
N LYS A 882 -22.90 34.44 24.04
CA LYS A 882 -23.71 35.46 24.73
C LYS A 882 -25.07 35.76 24.08
N ASP A 883 -25.32 35.32 22.85
CA ASP A 883 -26.59 35.46 22.12
C ASP A 883 -27.50 34.23 22.23
N GLY A 884 -27.19 33.28 23.12
CA GLY A 884 -28.02 32.09 23.36
C GLY A 884 -27.93 31.03 22.26
N ARG A 885 -27.06 31.21 21.26
CA ARG A 885 -26.62 30.08 20.44
C ARG A 885 -25.75 29.20 21.33
N LYS A 886 -26.01 27.89 21.35
CA LYS A 886 -24.96 26.97 21.78
C LYS A 886 -23.86 27.13 20.75
N ASP A 887 -22.73 27.71 21.12
CA ASP A 887 -21.52 27.57 20.34
C ASP A 887 -21.19 26.07 20.42
N THR A 888 -21.81 25.30 19.54
CA THR A 888 -21.08 24.21 18.94
C THR A 888 -20.10 24.98 18.08
N PRO A 889 -18.79 25.04 18.42
CA PRO A 889 -17.86 25.63 17.47
C PRO A 889 -18.14 24.92 16.14
N PRO A 890 -18.07 25.59 14.97
CA PRO A 890 -18.00 24.85 13.70
C PRO A 890 -16.85 23.82 13.70
N GLU A 891 -15.96 23.99 14.67
CA GLU A 891 -14.78 23.24 15.10
C GLU A 891 -15.00 22.33 16.35
N GLY A 892 -16.25 22.11 16.79
CA GLY A 892 -16.66 21.50 18.06
C GLY A 892 -16.41 20.01 18.25
N TYR A 893 -15.48 19.46 17.49
CA TYR A 893 -14.97 18.11 17.64
C TYR A 893 -13.50 18.13 17.21
N TYR A 894 -12.69 18.94 17.88
CA TYR A 894 -11.28 18.60 18.01
C TYR A 894 -11.16 17.69 19.23
N PRO A 895 -11.00 16.37 19.07
CA PRO A 895 -9.85 15.80 19.72
C PRO A 895 -8.68 16.69 19.23
N PRO A 896 -7.89 17.38 20.08
CA PRO A 896 -6.63 17.95 19.61
C PRO A 896 -5.90 16.88 18.77
N PHE A 897 -5.03 17.28 17.83
CA PHE A 897 -4.31 16.37 16.91
C PHE A 897 -3.67 15.12 17.56
N THR A 898 -3.62 15.08 18.89
CA THR A 898 -3.15 14.06 19.83
C THR A 898 -4.19 13.02 20.31
N ASP A 899 -5.49 13.17 20.02
CA ASP A 899 -6.56 12.53 20.81
C ASP A 899 -7.38 11.44 20.07
N VAL A 900 -6.98 11.03 18.87
CA VAL A 900 -7.51 9.80 18.25
C VAL A 900 -6.56 8.66 18.56
N GLU A 901 -7.00 7.71 19.39
CA GLU A 901 -6.28 6.47 19.61
C GLU A 901 -6.25 5.67 18.30
N GLY A 902 -5.05 5.38 17.79
CA GLY A 902 -4.90 4.84 16.46
C GLY A 902 -4.89 3.35 16.28
N ALA A 903 -4.77 2.93 15.03
CA ALA A 903 -4.38 1.58 14.67
C ALA A 903 -2.98 1.29 15.22
N ARG A 904 -2.94 0.58 16.34
CA ARG A 904 -1.74 0.29 17.12
C ARG A 904 -1.12 -1.05 16.66
N SER A 905 0.20 -1.05 16.48
CA SER A 905 1.02 -2.24 16.17
C SER A 905 2.43 -2.07 16.74
N ASP A 906 2.55 -1.39 17.89
CA ASP A 906 3.85 -0.99 18.42
C ASP A 906 4.27 -1.89 19.59
N LEU A 907 5.57 -1.87 19.87
CA LEU A 907 6.19 -2.67 20.90
C LEU A 907 5.87 -2.12 22.31
N LEU A 908 5.77 -3.01 23.30
CA LEU A 908 5.66 -2.63 24.70
C LEU A 908 6.97 -1.99 25.20
N VAL A 909 6.89 -0.79 25.74
CA VAL A 909 7.97 -0.10 26.47
C VAL A 909 7.62 -0.04 27.95
N SER A 910 8.56 -0.29 28.86
CA SER A 910 8.31 -0.10 30.30
C SER A 910 8.92 1.20 30.81
N ASP A 911 8.25 1.88 31.74
CA ASP A 911 8.82 2.98 32.51
C ASP A 911 9.38 2.53 33.87
N GLY A 912 9.53 1.21 34.06
CA GLY A 912 9.93 0.58 35.32
C GLY A 912 8.75 0.22 36.22
N ILE A 913 7.54 0.71 35.96
CA ILE A 913 6.32 0.38 36.69
C ILE A 913 5.31 -0.27 35.75
N ASP A 914 4.90 0.44 34.71
CA ASP A 914 3.87 0.03 33.76
C ASP A 914 4.48 -0.33 32.40
N PHE A 915 3.63 -0.84 31.51
CA PHE A 915 3.96 -1.05 30.10
C PHE A 915 3.14 -0.11 29.23
N HIS A 916 3.72 0.37 28.14
CA HIS A 916 3.10 1.36 27.26
C HIS A 916 3.13 0.89 25.81
N MET A 917 2.02 1.10 25.10
CA MET A 917 1.90 0.96 23.66
C MET A 917 1.32 2.25 23.08
N GLY A 918 2.20 3.12 22.56
CA GLY A 918 1.82 4.50 22.23
C GLY A 918 1.33 5.26 23.47
N SER A 919 0.12 5.84 23.40
CA SER A 919 -0.54 6.54 24.51
C SER A 919 -1.31 5.63 25.49
N MET A 920 -1.31 4.31 25.25
CA MET A 920 -2.00 3.35 26.10
C MET A 920 -1.05 2.77 27.13
N ARG A 921 -1.51 2.74 28.38
CA ARG A 921 -0.84 2.22 29.54
C ARG A 921 -1.49 0.89 29.94
N LEU A 922 -0.70 -0.16 30.00
CA LEU A 922 -1.06 -1.44 30.56
C LEU A 922 -0.44 -1.53 31.95
N SER A 923 -1.28 -1.70 32.97
CA SER A 923 -0.78 -1.97 34.32
C SER A 923 -0.03 -3.32 34.35
N PRO A 924 0.75 -3.62 35.40
CA PRO A 924 1.34 -4.95 35.61
C PRO A 924 0.32 -6.10 35.57
N ASP A 925 -0.97 -5.81 35.82
CA ASP A 925 -2.07 -6.78 35.79
C ASP A 925 -2.81 -6.84 34.44
N LEU A 926 -2.24 -6.19 33.40
CA LEU A 926 -2.82 -6.02 32.06
C LEU A 926 -4.15 -5.26 32.03
N GLU A 927 -4.41 -4.41 33.03
CA GLU A 927 -5.54 -3.50 32.93
C GLU A 927 -5.25 -2.43 31.89
N VAL A 928 -6.10 -2.37 30.86
CA VAL A 928 -5.98 -1.41 29.78
C VAL A 928 -6.45 -0.04 30.25
N GLN A 929 -5.52 0.89 30.37
CA GLN A 929 -5.78 2.30 30.67
C GLN A 929 -5.24 3.15 29.52
N SER A 930 -5.89 4.27 29.18
CA SER A 930 -5.29 5.21 28.24
C SER A 930 -4.95 6.52 28.92
N SER A 931 -3.82 7.11 28.54
CA SER A 931 -3.39 8.41 29.08
C SER A 931 -4.46 9.49 28.83
N LEU A 932 -5.20 9.36 27.73
CA LEU A 932 -6.31 10.26 27.38
C LEU A 932 -7.50 10.10 28.32
N ARG A 933 -7.95 8.87 28.60
CA ARG A 933 -9.03 8.63 29.58
C ARG A 933 -8.64 9.10 30.97
N LEU A 934 -7.40 8.84 31.38
CA LEU A 934 -6.88 9.28 32.67
C LEU A 934 -6.81 10.82 32.76
N ALA A 935 -6.22 11.50 31.77
CA ALA A 935 -6.17 12.95 31.73
C ALA A 935 -7.57 13.59 31.71
N ALA A 936 -8.51 13.02 30.94
CA ALA A 936 -9.89 13.47 30.88
C ALA A 936 -10.66 13.25 32.21
N GLN A 937 -10.25 12.27 33.00
CA GLN A 937 -10.76 12.03 34.36
C GLN A 937 -10.04 12.89 35.43
N GLY A 938 -9.15 13.81 35.03
CA GLY A 938 -8.36 14.63 35.94
C GLY A 938 -7.21 13.89 36.61
N ILE A 939 -6.88 12.67 36.15
CA ILE A 939 -5.78 11.86 36.66
C ILE A 939 -4.51 12.20 35.87
N LEU A 940 -3.55 12.84 36.54
CA LEU A 940 -2.25 13.12 35.94
C LEU A 940 -1.46 11.80 35.72
N PRO A 941 -1.04 11.48 34.49
CA PRO A 941 -0.19 10.32 34.25
C PRO A 941 1.14 10.48 35.00
N ARG A 942 1.59 9.43 35.70
CA ARG A 942 2.82 9.46 36.51
C ARG A 942 4.09 9.73 35.71
N SER A 943 4.10 9.51 34.40
CA SER A 943 5.20 9.85 33.49
C SER A 943 4.68 10.34 32.13
N PRO A 944 4.65 11.66 31.87
CA PRO A 944 4.17 12.21 30.59
C PRO A 944 5.20 12.11 29.44
N ARG A 945 6.39 11.52 29.69
CA ARG A 945 7.58 11.68 28.82
C ARG A 945 7.81 10.55 27.81
N LEU A 946 7.12 9.41 27.92
CA LEU A 946 7.22 8.32 26.95
C LEU A 946 5.96 8.34 26.06
N ARG A 947 6.04 9.02 24.91
CA ARG A 947 5.02 8.96 23.85
C ARG A 947 5.64 8.35 22.60
N PRO A 948 5.56 7.03 22.38
CA PRO A 948 5.82 6.45 21.07
C PRO A 948 4.82 7.04 20.07
N ILE A 949 5.31 7.79 19.09
CA ILE A 949 4.47 8.46 18.09
C ILE A 949 4.17 7.46 16.94
N GLY A 950 3.44 6.39 17.26
CA GLY A 950 2.76 5.50 16.31
C GLY A 950 3.60 4.78 15.24
N GLY A 951 3.42 3.45 15.18
CA GLY A 951 3.90 2.58 14.11
C GLY A 951 5.39 2.32 14.25
N PHE A 952 5.73 1.12 14.75
CA PHE A 952 7.07 0.53 14.83
C PHE A 952 8.23 1.54 14.83
N LEU A 953 8.86 1.72 15.99
CA LEU A 953 10.19 2.33 16.10
C LEU A 953 11.18 1.65 15.15
N ASP A 954 11.19 2.17 13.93
CA ASP A 954 12.17 2.01 12.89
C ASP A 954 13.31 2.98 13.26
N ASP A 955 14.18 2.53 14.16
CA ASP A 955 15.57 3.03 14.17
C ASP A 955 16.35 2.46 12.94
N THR A 956 15.70 1.76 12.01
CA THR A 956 16.24 1.47 10.67
C THR A 956 16.18 2.67 9.70
N TYR A 957 15.75 3.86 10.16
CA TYR A 957 15.85 5.15 9.44
C TYR A 957 16.87 6.14 10.05
N PHE A 958 17.79 5.67 10.88
CA PHE A 958 19.09 6.32 11.09
C PHE A 958 20.17 5.73 10.17
#